data_AF-A0A8T7J792-F1
#
_entry.id   AF-A0A8T7J792-F1
#
_cell.length_a   1.000
_cell.length_b   1.000
_cell.length_c   1.000
_cell.angle_alpha   90.00
_cell.angle_beta   90.00
_cell.angle_gamma   90.00
#
_symmetry.space_group_name_H-M   'P 1'
#
loop_
_entity.id
_entity.type
_entity.pdbx_description
1 polymer ?
#
loop_
_entity_poly.entity_id
_entity_poly.type
_entity_poly.pdbx_seq_one_letter_code
_entity_poly.pdbx_strand_id
1 'polypeptide(L)'
;MFARQLVKPVWALLAIFLALTLYFSTQTSDIELDDNDFRQNLAYQLDALIREADTSGDSGFSTALSALKAENYTSAITTLEAAVSKDPNWADAATIKMQYLLAYLRIMETHDYDRAINGLLVLQAHQAAQTQLDATEYLLAIAYEQTGQLDHAKTLLQAIKARHASRFSDQLPALAATSPLWFERASARIEAVEQRQAERALFDIVKRTNDERYPFETYLSLGQQTHRLLLTPNDLLANTEFYSTGSLITPDDPVTTFQGKIDIIPGSWVRLTTQSGQAMGVLFDGRDYIALNTLTGIGTLNSYWRDESQLQNDVVADVPTMQIDSLQSPSSASRNDYELANIGIVVDGQYEAYHHGYGMLAAISSINVSDALFRIQNRIALQLDAVVLDTELDDRYGSDNIQNILRNAVDGRRALNQYLPDHLAHVQWFVERPISHQSVGLAYVGGACRTDGFDVSTVLPYMEPGLLSAHEIAHNFGALHDQETNCSVANRQIMTAQFGYGMQYQFSNCSTETLNTTPALSCTSTGVDYAVDITEIKSSVATIAVTAQSGVATEFELQVNHPGSALAALPDRCRAEAEDLTICDGYGDSEFQIALIASGNTLSLDAVVSPIHYADFGVENDRHAVEIDASEDYVIAVRSDELETVEKTRKSQTGTSQNVASAASTPSSPSSGGGGSMGWFGLVVMAGALIVRRKRSAQCLATAKNP
;
A
#
# COMPACT_ATOMS: atom_id res chain seq x y z
N MET A 1 -58.03 10.77 -56.26
CA MET A 1 -58.54 11.19 -54.93
C MET A 1 -58.18 10.19 -53.82
N PHE A 2 -58.14 8.87 -54.08
CA PHE A 2 -57.71 7.85 -53.10
C PHE A 2 -56.21 7.92 -52.68
N ALA A 3 -55.31 8.37 -53.56
CA ALA A 3 -53.87 8.45 -53.24
C ALA A 3 -53.49 9.58 -52.25
N ARG A 4 -54.35 10.59 -52.02
CA ARG A 4 -54.05 11.69 -51.08
C ARG A 4 -54.47 11.39 -49.63
N GLN A 5 -55.31 10.38 -49.39
CA GLN A 5 -55.76 10.03 -48.04
C GLN A 5 -54.85 9.03 -47.32
N LEU A 6 -53.98 8.32 -48.04
CA LEU A 6 -53.00 7.38 -47.44
C LEU A 6 -51.65 8.04 -47.11
N VAL A 7 -51.33 9.19 -47.70
CA VAL A 7 -50.03 9.85 -47.52
C VAL A 7 -49.92 10.49 -46.13
N LYS A 8 -50.98 11.12 -45.61
CA LYS A 8 -50.94 11.77 -44.28
C LYS A 8 -50.69 10.82 -43.09
N PRO A 9 -51.35 9.65 -42.97
CA PRO A 9 -51.08 8.74 -41.86
C PRO A 9 -49.69 8.09 -41.95
N VAL A 10 -49.16 7.88 -43.16
CA VAL A 10 -47.81 7.33 -43.35
C VAL A 10 -46.73 8.34 -42.93
N TRP A 11 -46.88 9.63 -43.28
CA TRP A 11 -45.93 10.66 -42.81
C TRP A 11 -46.03 10.93 -41.30
N ALA A 12 -47.22 10.80 -40.71
CA ALA A 12 -47.37 10.90 -39.26
C ALA A 12 -46.70 9.73 -38.53
N LEU A 13 -46.86 8.50 -39.04
CA LEU A 13 -46.16 7.32 -38.49
C LEU A 13 -44.64 7.41 -38.69
N LEU A 14 -44.17 7.91 -39.85
CA LEU A 14 -42.75 8.09 -40.12
C LEU A 14 -42.14 9.19 -39.21
N ALA A 15 -42.88 10.26 -38.94
CA ALA A 15 -42.46 11.33 -38.03
C ALA A 15 -42.43 10.88 -36.57
N ILE A 16 -43.39 10.05 -36.14
CA ILE A 16 -43.39 9.42 -34.81
C ILE A 16 -42.23 8.43 -34.70
N PHE A 17 -41.96 7.65 -35.74
CA PHE A 17 -40.83 6.71 -35.76
C PHE A 17 -39.50 7.45 -35.72
N LEU A 18 -39.32 8.53 -36.50
CA LEU A 18 -38.10 9.37 -36.43
C LEU A 18 -37.96 10.11 -35.11
N ALA A 19 -39.05 10.60 -34.51
CA ALA A 19 -39.03 11.25 -33.20
C ALA A 19 -38.69 10.25 -32.09
N LEU A 20 -39.20 9.02 -32.14
CA LEU A 20 -38.82 7.95 -31.21
C LEU A 20 -37.38 7.50 -31.45
N THR A 21 -36.94 7.37 -32.70
CA THR A 21 -35.55 6.99 -33.02
C THR A 21 -34.57 8.07 -32.58
N LEU A 22 -34.91 9.35 -32.72
CA LEU A 22 -34.11 10.47 -32.21
C LEU A 22 -34.17 10.54 -30.68
N TYR A 23 -35.33 10.34 -30.05
CA TYR A 23 -35.48 10.31 -28.59
C TYR A 23 -34.67 9.17 -27.95
N PHE A 24 -34.70 7.98 -28.54
CA PHE A 24 -33.89 6.84 -28.10
C PHE A 24 -32.41 7.04 -28.47
N SER A 25 -32.08 7.56 -29.66
CA SER A 25 -30.68 7.86 -30.03
C SER A 25 -30.03 8.93 -29.17
N THR A 26 -30.79 9.89 -28.61
CA THR A 26 -30.27 10.89 -27.67
C THR A 26 -30.23 10.40 -26.22
N GLN A 27 -30.84 9.25 -25.91
CA GLN A 27 -30.73 8.59 -24.61
C GLN A 27 -29.79 7.39 -24.60
N THR A 28 -29.37 6.85 -25.76
CA THR A 28 -28.50 5.66 -25.82
C THR A 28 -27.04 5.97 -26.15
N SER A 29 -26.69 7.22 -26.45
CA SER A 29 -25.29 7.66 -26.49
C SER A 29 -25.01 8.46 -25.23
N ASP A 30 -24.25 7.85 -24.33
CA ASP A 30 -23.67 8.45 -23.12
C ASP A 30 -24.63 8.68 -21.94
N ILE A 31 -25.46 7.68 -21.62
CA ILE A 31 -25.80 7.47 -20.19
C ILE A 31 -24.71 6.56 -19.63
N GLU A 32 -23.55 7.14 -19.32
CA GLU A 32 -22.82 6.65 -18.16
C GLU A 32 -23.79 6.85 -16.98
N LEU A 33 -24.38 5.76 -16.50
CA LEU A 33 -25.13 5.78 -15.25
C LEU A 33 -24.10 6.05 -14.14
N ASP A 34 -23.84 7.33 -13.91
CA ASP A 34 -23.00 7.86 -12.83
C ASP A 34 -23.49 7.30 -11.48
N ASP A 35 -22.56 6.82 -10.64
CA ASP A 35 -22.85 6.29 -9.31
C ASP A 35 -23.51 7.33 -8.37
N ASN A 36 -23.47 8.63 -8.68
CA ASN A 36 -24.34 9.65 -8.05
C ASN A 36 -25.83 9.28 -8.11
N ASP A 37 -26.23 8.54 -9.14
CA ASP A 37 -27.59 8.06 -9.33
C ASP A 37 -27.96 7.03 -8.24
N PHE A 38 -26.99 6.39 -7.57
CA PHE A 38 -27.25 5.52 -6.42
C PHE A 38 -27.73 6.30 -5.20
N ARG A 39 -27.05 7.40 -4.80
CA ARG A 39 -27.53 8.27 -3.71
C ARG A 39 -28.86 8.93 -4.04
N GLN A 40 -29.06 9.36 -5.28
CA GLN A 40 -30.33 9.97 -5.69
C GLN A 40 -31.47 8.94 -5.74
N ASN A 41 -31.22 7.75 -6.29
CA ASN A 41 -32.21 6.66 -6.27
C ASN A 41 -32.46 6.15 -4.86
N LEU A 42 -31.45 6.11 -4.01
CA LEU A 42 -31.60 5.75 -2.61
C LEU A 42 -32.38 6.83 -1.86
N ALA A 43 -32.05 8.11 -2.03
CA ALA A 43 -32.83 9.20 -1.44
C ALA A 43 -34.29 9.13 -1.91
N TYR A 44 -34.53 8.78 -3.17
CA TYR A 44 -35.87 8.56 -3.72
C TYR A 44 -36.56 7.30 -3.15
N GLN A 45 -35.83 6.19 -2.99
CA GLN A 45 -36.33 4.96 -2.39
C GLN A 45 -36.60 5.15 -0.89
N LEU A 46 -35.70 5.85 -0.20
CA LEU A 46 -35.85 6.28 1.18
C LEU A 46 -37.10 7.14 1.25
N ASP A 47 -37.22 8.20 0.47
CA ASP A 47 -38.40 9.08 0.43
C ASP A 47 -39.71 8.35 0.06
N ALA A 48 -39.64 7.30 -0.76
CA ALA A 48 -40.77 6.39 -0.98
C ALA A 48 -41.08 5.55 0.28
N LEU A 49 -40.07 4.98 0.94
CA LEU A 49 -40.19 4.30 2.23
C LEU A 49 -40.74 5.24 3.32
N ILE A 50 -40.32 6.51 3.35
CA ILE A 50 -40.81 7.57 4.23
C ILE A 50 -42.31 7.73 4.05
N ARG A 51 -42.75 7.99 2.82
CA ARG A 51 -44.16 8.20 2.49
C ARG A 51 -45.01 7.00 2.85
N GLU A 52 -44.52 5.80 2.62
CA GLU A 52 -45.24 4.58 2.95
C GLU A 52 -45.31 4.34 4.47
N ALA A 53 -44.25 4.64 5.21
CA ALA A 53 -44.25 4.42 6.64
C ALA A 53 -45.02 5.47 7.44
N ASP A 54 -45.10 6.71 6.96
CA ASP A 54 -46.04 7.71 7.50
C ASP A 54 -47.50 7.19 7.46
N THR A 55 -47.81 6.24 6.58
CA THR A 55 -49.13 5.60 6.51
C THR A 55 -49.28 4.33 7.35
N SER A 56 -48.19 3.71 7.82
CA SER A 56 -48.25 2.46 8.60
C SER A 56 -48.60 2.68 10.08
N GLY A 57 -48.40 3.91 10.59
CA GLY A 57 -48.67 4.26 11.98
C GLY A 57 -47.61 3.75 12.98
N ASP A 58 -46.49 3.19 12.51
CA ASP A 58 -45.41 2.78 13.40
C ASP A 58 -44.54 3.96 13.84
N SER A 59 -44.67 4.33 15.11
CA SER A 59 -43.86 5.38 15.75
C SER A 59 -42.36 5.13 15.73
N GLY A 60 -41.91 3.86 15.68
CA GLY A 60 -40.51 3.49 15.65
C GLY A 60 -39.86 3.89 14.32
N PHE A 61 -40.49 3.56 13.20
CA PHE A 61 -39.94 3.89 11.88
C PHE A 61 -39.87 5.40 11.64
N SER A 62 -40.93 6.14 11.97
CA SER A 62 -40.95 7.61 11.84
C SER A 62 -39.90 8.29 12.72
N THR A 63 -39.64 7.75 13.92
CA THR A 63 -38.56 8.21 14.80
C THR A 63 -37.19 7.94 14.19
N ALA A 64 -36.95 6.72 13.70
CA ALA A 64 -35.69 6.35 13.06
C ALA A 64 -35.41 7.24 11.84
N LEU A 65 -36.44 7.52 11.06
CA LEU A 65 -36.31 8.39 9.91
C LEU A 65 -36.02 9.84 10.29
N SER A 66 -36.65 10.34 11.35
CA SER A 66 -36.37 11.68 11.86
C SER A 66 -34.91 11.80 12.31
N ALA A 67 -34.37 10.73 12.91
CA ALA A 67 -32.95 10.64 13.24
C ALA A 67 -32.07 10.62 11.97
N LEU A 68 -32.43 9.88 10.92
CA LEU A 68 -31.71 9.90 9.64
C LEU A 68 -31.71 11.29 8.98
N LYS A 69 -32.84 12.00 8.98
CA LYS A 69 -32.92 13.37 8.46
C LYS A 69 -32.08 14.36 9.25
N ALA A 70 -31.77 14.03 10.50
CA ALA A 70 -30.88 14.78 11.36
C ALA A 70 -29.44 14.22 11.35
N GLU A 71 -29.13 13.33 10.40
CA GLU A 71 -27.81 12.67 10.25
C GLU A 71 -27.34 11.94 11.52
N ASN A 72 -28.29 11.54 12.38
CA ASN A 72 -28.04 10.78 13.60
C ASN A 72 -28.23 9.28 13.33
N TYR A 73 -27.27 8.68 12.62
CA TYR A 73 -27.30 7.29 12.18
C TYR A 73 -27.35 6.30 13.36
N THR A 74 -26.61 6.55 14.45
CA THR A 74 -26.62 5.72 15.65
C THR A 74 -28.02 5.63 16.27
N SER A 75 -28.71 6.77 16.40
CA SER A 75 -30.09 6.81 16.92
C SER A 75 -31.07 6.14 15.95
N ALA A 76 -30.90 6.33 14.64
CA ALA A 76 -31.71 5.68 13.63
C ALA A 76 -31.60 4.15 13.69
N ILE A 77 -30.37 3.63 13.73
CA ILE A 77 -30.06 2.20 13.83
C ILE A 77 -30.65 1.61 15.10
N THR A 78 -30.39 2.22 16.26
CA THR A 78 -30.92 1.77 17.56
C THR A 78 -32.45 1.70 17.54
N THR A 79 -33.10 2.69 16.92
CA THR A 79 -34.55 2.74 16.82
C THR A 79 -35.10 1.66 15.89
N LEU A 80 -34.45 1.42 14.75
CA LEU A 80 -34.82 0.36 13.81
C LEU A 80 -34.64 -1.04 14.43
N GLU A 81 -33.55 -1.28 15.15
CA GLU A 81 -33.32 -2.54 15.87
C GLU A 81 -34.45 -2.81 16.88
N ALA A 82 -34.80 -1.80 17.68
CA ALA A 82 -35.89 -1.90 18.64
C ALA A 82 -37.24 -2.15 17.95
N ALA A 83 -37.50 -1.53 16.80
CA ALA A 83 -38.73 -1.75 16.03
C ALA A 83 -38.79 -3.16 15.42
N VAL A 84 -37.73 -3.61 14.76
CA VAL A 84 -37.63 -4.95 14.17
C VAL A 84 -37.79 -6.04 15.23
N SER A 85 -37.22 -5.86 16.42
CA SER A 85 -37.31 -6.84 17.51
C SER A 85 -38.73 -7.11 18.03
N LYS A 86 -39.70 -6.21 17.76
CA LYS A 86 -41.10 -6.37 18.19
C LYS A 86 -41.88 -7.39 17.35
N ASP A 87 -41.40 -7.69 16.14
CA ASP A 87 -42.01 -8.67 15.23
C ASP A 87 -40.99 -9.77 14.88
N PRO A 88 -40.69 -10.68 15.81
CA PRO A 88 -39.67 -11.72 15.61
C PRO A 88 -40.03 -12.73 14.51
N ASN A 89 -41.30 -12.76 14.07
CA ASN A 89 -41.77 -13.66 13.03
C ASN A 89 -41.80 -12.99 11.65
N TRP A 90 -41.45 -11.71 11.53
CA TRP A 90 -41.39 -10.99 10.26
C TRP A 90 -42.71 -11.02 9.50
N ALA A 91 -43.82 -11.02 10.24
CA ALA A 91 -45.16 -11.15 9.68
C ALA A 91 -45.63 -9.83 9.05
N ASP A 92 -45.12 -8.69 9.52
CA ASP A 92 -45.48 -7.37 9.02
C ASP A 92 -44.55 -6.93 7.89
N ALA A 93 -45.15 -6.46 6.78
CA ALA A 93 -44.44 -5.86 5.67
C ALA A 93 -43.65 -4.61 6.10
N ALA A 94 -44.08 -3.90 7.15
CA ALA A 94 -43.32 -2.79 7.72
C ALA A 94 -41.99 -3.29 8.30
N THR A 95 -41.99 -4.35 9.12
CA THR A 95 -40.79 -4.97 9.71
C THR A 95 -39.75 -5.34 8.66
N ILE A 96 -40.19 -5.95 7.55
CA ILE A 96 -39.32 -6.31 6.42
C ILE A 96 -38.61 -5.07 5.85
N LYS A 97 -39.33 -3.96 5.69
CA LYS A 97 -38.76 -2.69 5.21
C LYS A 97 -37.80 -2.07 6.22
N MET A 98 -38.12 -2.12 7.52
CA MET A 98 -37.26 -1.59 8.57
C MET A 98 -35.92 -2.33 8.62
N GLN A 99 -35.94 -3.65 8.48
CA GLN A 99 -34.70 -4.42 8.43
C GLN A 99 -33.90 -4.17 7.17
N TYR A 100 -34.56 -3.96 6.02
CA TYR A 100 -33.84 -3.62 4.80
C TYR A 100 -33.08 -2.30 5.00
N LEU A 101 -33.77 -1.29 5.56
CA LEU A 101 -33.15 -0.01 5.91
C LEU A 101 -32.05 -0.17 6.97
N LEU A 102 -32.26 -0.99 8.00
CA LEU A 102 -31.27 -1.27 9.03
C LEU A 102 -30.00 -1.92 8.43
N ALA A 103 -30.17 -2.92 7.57
CA ALA A 103 -29.04 -3.56 6.89
C ALA A 103 -28.32 -2.58 5.96
N TYR A 104 -29.07 -1.74 5.26
CA TYR A 104 -28.51 -0.67 4.42
C TYR A 104 -27.63 0.28 5.25
N LEU A 105 -28.15 0.83 6.35
CA LEU A 105 -27.40 1.74 7.22
C LEU A 105 -26.17 1.07 7.82
N ARG A 106 -26.27 -0.20 8.19
CA ARG A 106 -25.12 -0.95 8.70
C ARG A 106 -24.02 -1.11 7.66
N ILE A 107 -24.36 -1.34 6.40
CA ILE A 107 -23.36 -1.44 5.32
C ILE A 107 -22.74 -0.07 5.05
N MET A 108 -23.57 0.95 4.92
CA MET A 108 -23.19 2.22 4.29
C MET A 108 -22.73 3.30 5.27
N GLU A 109 -23.13 3.21 6.54
CA GLU A 109 -22.87 4.26 7.53
C GLU A 109 -22.00 3.76 8.70
N THR A 110 -22.17 2.50 9.13
CA THR A 110 -21.42 1.97 10.29
C THR A 110 -20.48 0.81 9.96
N HIS A 111 -20.46 0.36 8.70
CA HIS A 111 -19.62 -0.75 8.24
C HIS A 111 -19.78 -2.04 9.09
N ASP A 112 -20.97 -2.29 9.65
CA ASP A 112 -21.30 -3.52 10.40
C ASP A 112 -21.86 -4.60 9.45
N TYR A 113 -20.97 -5.11 8.61
CA TYR A 113 -21.32 -6.01 7.53
C TYR A 113 -21.83 -7.37 8.02
N ASP A 114 -21.29 -7.89 9.13
CA ASP A 114 -21.73 -9.17 9.67
C ASP A 114 -23.18 -9.11 10.15
N ARG A 115 -23.56 -8.07 10.89
CA ARG A 115 -24.97 -7.91 11.30
C ARG A 115 -25.87 -7.55 10.12
N ALA A 116 -25.36 -6.86 9.10
CA ALA A 116 -26.10 -6.63 7.86
C ALA A 116 -26.37 -7.93 7.10
N ILE A 117 -25.36 -8.78 6.89
CA ILE A 117 -25.46 -10.09 6.23
C ILE A 117 -26.52 -10.94 6.94
N ASN A 118 -26.43 -11.06 8.27
CA ASN A 118 -27.41 -11.84 9.04
C ASN A 118 -28.84 -11.33 8.86
N GLY A 119 -29.03 -10.01 8.89
CA GLY A 119 -30.33 -9.38 8.64
C GLY A 119 -30.86 -9.61 7.23
N LEU A 120 -29.99 -9.52 6.22
CA LEU A 120 -30.34 -9.72 4.81
C LEU A 120 -30.65 -11.18 4.47
N LEU A 121 -29.98 -12.15 5.11
CA LEU A 121 -30.30 -13.57 4.96
C LEU A 121 -31.69 -13.89 5.53
N VAL A 122 -32.05 -13.31 6.66
CA VAL A 122 -33.42 -13.43 7.21
C VAL A 122 -34.43 -12.81 6.24
N LEU A 123 -34.15 -11.62 5.72
CA LEU A 123 -35.02 -10.99 4.71
C LEU A 123 -35.21 -11.86 3.47
N GLN A 124 -34.12 -12.43 2.93
CA GLN A 124 -34.16 -13.30 1.76
C GLN A 124 -35.08 -14.51 1.99
N ALA A 125 -35.11 -15.07 3.20
CA ALA A 125 -35.97 -16.20 3.56
C ALA A 125 -37.47 -15.85 3.66
N HIS A 126 -37.79 -14.59 3.97
CA HIS A 126 -39.17 -14.13 4.22
C HIS A 126 -39.83 -13.42 3.01
N GLN A 127 -39.08 -13.06 1.98
CA GLN A 127 -39.61 -12.28 0.86
C GLN A 127 -40.33 -13.12 -0.19
N ALA A 128 -41.58 -12.77 -0.47
CA ALA A 128 -42.39 -13.37 -1.54
C ALA A 128 -42.35 -12.59 -2.86
N ALA A 129 -41.94 -11.31 -2.83
CA ALA A 129 -41.93 -10.42 -4.00
C ALA A 129 -40.55 -10.31 -4.64
N GLN A 130 -40.48 -10.58 -5.95
CA GLN A 130 -39.22 -10.64 -6.71
C GLN A 130 -38.38 -9.36 -6.65
N THR A 131 -39.01 -8.17 -6.66
CA THR A 131 -38.28 -6.89 -6.68
C THR A 131 -37.56 -6.58 -5.37
N GLN A 132 -38.12 -7.00 -4.23
CA GLN A 132 -37.46 -6.87 -2.93
C GLN A 132 -36.30 -7.87 -2.82
N LEU A 133 -36.47 -9.05 -3.42
CA LEU A 133 -35.43 -10.08 -3.45
C LEU A 133 -34.19 -9.59 -4.21
N ASP A 134 -34.37 -8.98 -5.39
CA ASP A 134 -33.24 -8.45 -6.18
C ASP A 134 -32.46 -7.37 -5.41
N ALA A 135 -33.15 -6.45 -4.72
CA ALA A 135 -32.52 -5.42 -3.91
C ALA A 135 -31.82 -5.97 -2.66
N THR A 136 -32.40 -6.99 -2.03
CA THR A 136 -31.83 -7.68 -0.85
C THR A 136 -30.58 -8.46 -1.23
N GLU A 137 -30.64 -9.25 -2.31
CA GLU A 137 -29.49 -9.99 -2.83
C GLU A 137 -28.39 -9.06 -3.32
N TYR A 138 -28.73 -7.90 -3.86
CA TYR A 138 -27.73 -6.91 -4.26
C TYR A 138 -26.98 -6.37 -3.03
N LEU A 139 -27.68 -5.89 -1.99
CA LEU A 139 -27.02 -5.45 -0.75
C LEU A 139 -26.22 -6.58 -0.07
N LEU A 140 -26.74 -7.81 -0.12
CA LEU A 140 -26.04 -8.97 0.43
C LEU A 140 -24.75 -9.25 -0.34
N ALA A 141 -24.77 -9.09 -1.67
CA ALA A 141 -23.58 -9.18 -2.49
C ALA A 141 -22.55 -8.09 -2.13
N ILE A 142 -23.00 -6.85 -1.90
CA ILE A 142 -22.10 -5.78 -1.41
C ILE A 142 -21.46 -6.18 -0.09
N ALA A 143 -22.25 -6.60 0.90
CA ALA A 143 -21.72 -6.97 2.21
C ALA A 143 -20.76 -8.18 2.15
N TYR A 144 -21.06 -9.19 1.33
CA TYR A 144 -20.13 -10.29 1.08
C TYR A 144 -18.85 -9.83 0.41
N GLU A 145 -18.95 -8.92 -0.55
CA GLU A 145 -17.78 -8.35 -1.19
C GLU A 145 -16.91 -7.59 -0.20
N GLN A 146 -17.51 -6.73 0.62
CA GLN A 146 -16.84 -6.00 1.68
C GLN A 146 -16.14 -6.98 2.63
N THR A 147 -16.76 -8.09 3.03
CA THR A 147 -16.11 -9.11 3.89
C THR A 147 -15.10 -10.03 3.17
N GLY A 148 -14.72 -9.73 1.92
CA GLY A 148 -13.78 -10.54 1.14
C GLY A 148 -14.35 -11.86 0.60
N GLN A 149 -15.66 -12.11 0.76
CA GLN A 149 -16.37 -13.30 0.27
C GLN A 149 -16.79 -13.13 -1.20
N LEU A 150 -15.83 -12.84 -2.07
CA LEU A 150 -16.04 -12.46 -3.48
C LEU A 150 -16.83 -13.50 -4.29
N ASP A 151 -16.64 -14.80 -4.03
CA ASP A 151 -17.38 -15.86 -4.73
C ASP A 151 -18.88 -15.87 -4.38
N HIS A 152 -19.22 -15.59 -3.12
CA HIS A 152 -20.62 -15.46 -2.68
C HIS A 152 -21.26 -14.21 -3.31
N ALA A 153 -20.56 -13.08 -3.28
CA ALA A 153 -21.00 -11.85 -3.92
C ALA A 153 -21.27 -12.07 -5.42
N LYS A 154 -20.32 -12.67 -6.13
CA LYS A 154 -20.45 -12.99 -7.57
C LYS A 154 -21.63 -13.91 -7.85
N THR A 155 -21.84 -14.95 -7.03
CA THR A 155 -22.95 -15.90 -7.19
C THR A 155 -24.30 -15.19 -7.10
N LEU A 156 -24.48 -14.28 -6.13
CA LEU A 156 -25.71 -13.49 -5.98
C LEU A 156 -25.92 -12.53 -7.17
N LEU A 157 -24.87 -11.82 -7.59
CA LEU A 157 -24.96 -10.91 -8.73
C LEU A 157 -25.29 -11.65 -10.03
N GLN A 158 -24.73 -12.85 -10.24
CA GLN A 158 -25.06 -13.69 -11.39
C GLN A 158 -26.52 -14.15 -11.37
N ALA A 159 -27.07 -14.45 -10.19
CA ALA A 159 -28.48 -14.79 -10.04
C ALA A 159 -29.38 -13.61 -10.44
N ILE A 160 -29.08 -12.39 -9.97
CA ILE A 160 -29.78 -11.16 -10.36
C ILE A 160 -29.69 -10.99 -11.88
N LYS A 161 -28.48 -11.01 -12.46
CA LYS A 161 -28.25 -10.87 -13.90
C LYS A 161 -29.06 -11.89 -14.71
N ALA A 162 -29.07 -13.16 -14.31
CA ALA A 162 -29.79 -14.22 -15.02
C ALA A 162 -31.32 -14.01 -15.00
N ARG A 163 -31.89 -13.56 -13.88
CA ARG A 163 -33.33 -13.25 -13.78
C ARG A 163 -33.74 -12.11 -14.71
N HIS A 164 -32.85 -11.16 -14.96
CA HIS A 164 -33.10 -10.01 -15.82
C HIS A 164 -32.63 -10.17 -17.27
N ALA A 165 -31.87 -11.22 -17.61
CA ALA A 165 -31.35 -11.47 -18.96
C ALA A 165 -32.41 -11.93 -19.99
N SER A 166 -33.43 -12.69 -19.56
CA SER A 166 -34.43 -13.31 -20.46
C SER A 166 -35.50 -12.33 -20.97
N ARG A 167 -35.60 -11.14 -20.37
CA ARG A 167 -36.69 -10.17 -20.62
C ARG A 167 -36.46 -9.25 -21.81
N PHE A 168 -35.37 -9.43 -22.55
CA PHE A 168 -35.12 -8.75 -23.83
C PHE A 168 -35.74 -9.47 -25.04
N SER A 169 -36.53 -10.54 -24.82
CA SER A 169 -37.29 -11.21 -25.89
C SER A 169 -38.77 -10.78 -25.87
N ASP A 170 -39.17 -9.93 -26.82
CA ASP A 170 -40.50 -9.52 -27.34
C ASP A 170 -41.79 -9.47 -26.48
N GLN A 171 -41.80 -9.87 -25.20
CA GLN A 171 -42.96 -9.84 -24.31
C GLN A 171 -42.56 -9.33 -22.93
N LEU A 172 -42.60 -8.01 -22.75
CA LEU A 172 -42.36 -7.37 -21.45
C LEU A 172 -43.68 -7.25 -20.66
N PRO A 173 -43.84 -7.95 -19.52
CA PRO A 173 -44.89 -7.62 -18.55
C PRO A 173 -44.55 -6.31 -17.82
N ALA A 174 -45.55 -5.62 -17.27
CA ALA A 174 -45.49 -4.27 -16.67
C ALA A 174 -44.47 -4.04 -15.52
N LEU A 175 -43.71 -5.06 -15.10
CA LEU A 175 -42.53 -4.95 -14.22
C LEU A 175 -41.25 -4.56 -15.00
N ALA A 176 -41.39 -4.03 -16.22
CA ALA A 176 -40.34 -3.90 -17.23
C ALA A 176 -39.31 -2.79 -16.99
N ALA A 177 -39.65 -1.72 -16.27
CA ALA A 177 -38.84 -0.50 -16.26
C ALA A 177 -37.49 -0.67 -15.52
N THR A 178 -37.44 -1.46 -14.44
CA THR A 178 -36.23 -1.64 -13.62
C THR A 178 -35.39 -2.84 -14.00
N SER A 179 -35.89 -3.71 -14.90
CA SER A 179 -35.18 -4.93 -15.29
C SER A 179 -33.86 -4.65 -16.03
N PRO A 180 -33.79 -3.69 -16.99
CA PRO A 180 -32.51 -3.32 -17.61
C PRO A 180 -31.52 -2.77 -16.57
N LEU A 181 -31.98 -1.91 -15.66
CA LEU A 181 -31.16 -1.33 -14.60
C LEU A 181 -30.51 -2.40 -13.70
N TRP A 182 -31.28 -3.39 -13.26
CA TRP A 182 -30.73 -4.49 -12.44
C TRP A 182 -29.74 -5.36 -13.22
N PHE A 183 -30.00 -5.60 -14.51
CA PHE A 183 -29.08 -6.35 -15.37
C PHE A 183 -27.74 -5.63 -15.54
N GLU A 184 -27.80 -4.33 -15.82
CA GLU A 184 -26.62 -3.48 -16.01
C GLU A 184 -25.82 -3.36 -14.71
N ARG A 185 -26.48 -3.03 -13.59
CA ARG A 185 -25.84 -2.95 -12.27
C ARG A 185 -25.18 -4.26 -11.85
N ALA A 186 -25.87 -5.39 -12.01
CA ALA A 186 -25.30 -6.68 -11.69
C ALA A 186 -24.12 -7.02 -12.62
N SER A 187 -24.20 -6.66 -13.89
CA SER A 187 -23.11 -6.90 -14.85
C SER A 187 -21.87 -6.07 -14.53
N ALA A 188 -22.03 -4.77 -14.31
CA ALA A 188 -20.93 -3.87 -13.95
C ALA A 188 -20.27 -4.33 -12.63
N ARG A 189 -21.06 -4.74 -11.64
CA ARG A 189 -20.49 -5.21 -10.38
C ARG A 189 -19.81 -6.57 -10.48
N ILE A 190 -20.31 -7.49 -11.31
CA ILE A 190 -19.60 -8.75 -11.60
C ILE A 190 -18.24 -8.44 -12.21
N GLU A 191 -18.16 -7.51 -13.16
CA GLU A 191 -16.90 -7.10 -13.78
C GLU A 191 -15.95 -6.50 -12.73
N ALA A 192 -16.42 -5.61 -11.86
CA ALA A 192 -15.61 -5.07 -10.76
C ALA A 192 -15.12 -6.16 -9.78
N VAL A 193 -15.97 -7.13 -9.41
CA VAL A 193 -15.57 -8.26 -8.57
C VAL A 193 -14.55 -9.14 -9.27
N GLU A 194 -14.74 -9.44 -10.56
CA GLU A 194 -13.82 -10.23 -11.38
C GLU A 194 -12.47 -9.53 -11.56
N GLN A 195 -12.48 -8.23 -11.80
CA GLN A 195 -11.29 -7.39 -11.87
C GLN A 195 -10.54 -7.45 -10.54
N ARG A 196 -11.21 -7.25 -9.40
CA ARG A 196 -10.56 -7.35 -8.07
C ARG A 196 -10.08 -8.77 -7.75
N GLN A 197 -10.77 -9.81 -8.22
CA GLN A 197 -10.28 -11.19 -8.12
C GLN A 197 -9.02 -11.42 -8.97
N ALA A 198 -8.92 -10.79 -10.14
CA ALA A 198 -7.77 -10.88 -11.03
C ALA A 198 -6.58 -10.02 -10.58
N GLU A 199 -6.87 -8.85 -10.01
CA GLU A 199 -5.92 -7.92 -9.40
C GLU A 199 -5.49 -8.37 -8.00
N ARG A 200 -6.22 -9.31 -7.40
CA ARG A 200 -5.82 -9.92 -6.13
C ARG A 200 -4.45 -10.52 -6.31
N ALA A 201 -3.48 -9.79 -5.79
CA ALA A 201 -2.15 -10.25 -5.53
C ALA A 201 -2.27 -11.54 -4.69
N LEU A 202 -2.04 -12.68 -5.33
CA LEU A 202 -1.97 -13.94 -4.61
C LEU A 202 -0.59 -14.01 -4.00
N PHE A 203 -0.55 -13.78 -2.70
CA PHE A 203 0.62 -13.97 -1.87
C PHE A 203 0.67 -15.40 -1.38
N ASP A 204 1.86 -15.99 -1.50
CA ASP A 204 2.20 -17.09 -0.60
C ASP A 204 2.52 -16.53 0.80
N ILE A 205 2.44 -17.40 1.81
CA ILE A 205 2.84 -17.04 3.17
C ILE A 205 4.29 -16.56 3.13
N VAL A 206 4.59 -15.45 3.80
CA VAL A 206 5.96 -14.96 3.98
C VAL A 206 6.76 -16.05 4.68
N LYS A 207 7.77 -16.57 3.99
CA LYS A 207 8.60 -17.68 4.45
C LYS A 207 9.95 -17.17 4.90
N ARG A 208 10.47 -17.74 5.99
CA ARG A 208 11.87 -17.54 6.34
C ARG A 208 12.76 -18.27 5.33
N THR A 209 13.86 -17.63 4.96
CA THR A 209 14.91 -18.22 4.13
C THR A 209 16.16 -18.47 4.98
N ASN A 210 17.17 -19.11 4.39
CA ASN A 210 18.51 -19.18 4.98
C ASN A 210 19.42 -18.04 4.49
N ASP A 211 18.88 -17.11 3.69
CA ASP A 211 19.61 -15.94 3.23
C ASP A 211 19.62 -14.90 4.35
N GLU A 212 20.79 -14.64 4.92
CA GLU A 212 20.93 -13.66 6.00
C GLU A 212 20.61 -12.23 5.55
N ARG A 213 20.76 -11.94 4.24
CA ARG A 213 20.45 -10.63 3.66
C ARG A 213 18.96 -10.45 3.49
N TYR A 214 18.27 -11.48 3.02
CA TYR A 214 16.83 -11.47 2.85
C TYR A 214 16.22 -12.64 3.62
N PRO A 215 16.14 -12.54 4.96
CA PRO A 215 15.69 -13.62 5.82
C PRO A 215 14.24 -13.99 5.59
N PHE A 216 13.52 -13.22 4.77
CA PHE A 216 12.16 -13.50 4.34
C PHE A 216 12.05 -13.47 2.82
N GLU A 217 11.21 -14.36 2.28
CA GLU A 217 10.75 -14.30 0.90
C GLU A 217 9.25 -14.52 0.80
N THR A 218 8.64 -14.01 -0.26
CA THR A 218 7.30 -14.41 -0.66
C THR A 218 7.21 -14.46 -2.18
N TYR A 219 6.18 -15.13 -2.68
CA TYR A 219 5.87 -15.19 -4.11
C TYR A 219 4.60 -14.42 -4.34
N LEU A 220 4.70 -13.39 -5.18
CA LEU A 220 3.59 -12.57 -5.62
C LEU A 220 3.19 -13.00 -7.02
N SER A 221 1.95 -13.44 -7.19
CA SER A 221 1.41 -13.68 -8.53
C SER A 221 0.57 -12.51 -9.01
N LEU A 222 1.00 -11.89 -10.11
CA LEU A 222 0.30 -10.81 -10.83
C LEU A 222 -0.12 -11.34 -12.20
N GLY A 223 -1.40 -11.67 -12.34
CA GLY A 223 -1.92 -12.34 -13.53
C GLY A 223 -1.23 -13.69 -13.79
N GLN A 224 -0.45 -13.80 -14.86
CA GLN A 224 0.28 -15.03 -15.22
C GLN A 224 1.76 -15.01 -14.80
N GLN A 225 2.22 -13.91 -14.20
CA GLN A 225 3.60 -13.74 -13.77
C GLN A 225 3.70 -13.99 -12.27
N THR A 226 4.74 -14.71 -11.85
CA THR A 226 5.07 -14.88 -10.44
C THR A 226 6.41 -14.21 -10.20
N HIS A 227 6.43 -13.27 -9.26
CA HIS A 227 7.61 -12.55 -8.82
C HIS A 227 8.04 -13.08 -7.46
N ARG A 228 9.33 -13.39 -7.30
CA ARG A 228 9.94 -13.69 -6.01
C ARG A 228 10.35 -12.37 -5.36
N LEU A 229 9.75 -12.07 -4.22
CA LEU A 229 10.07 -10.90 -3.42
C LEU A 229 11.06 -11.31 -2.35
N LEU A 230 12.19 -10.61 -2.28
CA LEU A 230 13.20 -10.76 -1.25
C LEU A 230 13.01 -9.66 -0.21
N LEU A 231 12.80 -10.03 1.05
CA LEU A 231 12.29 -9.14 2.08
C LEU A 231 13.17 -9.13 3.34
N THR A 232 13.25 -7.95 3.94
CA THR A 232 13.78 -7.69 5.27
C THR A 232 12.72 -6.99 6.12
N PRO A 233 12.71 -7.18 7.46
CA PRO A 233 11.88 -6.36 8.33
C PRO A 233 12.18 -4.88 8.12
N ASN A 234 11.14 -4.05 8.10
CA ASN A 234 11.29 -2.59 8.10
C ASN A 234 11.28 -2.10 9.56
N ASP A 235 12.26 -1.28 9.93
CA ASP A 235 12.40 -0.64 11.24
C ASP A 235 11.34 0.41 11.56
N LEU A 236 10.42 0.68 10.63
CA LEU A 236 9.26 1.56 10.84
C LEU A 236 8.58 1.29 12.17
N LEU A 237 8.45 0.02 12.58
CA LEU A 237 7.77 -0.39 13.81
C LEU A 237 8.68 -0.75 14.98
N ALA A 238 9.99 -0.51 14.90
CA ALA A 238 10.97 -1.06 15.85
C ALA A 238 10.70 -0.66 17.32
N ASN A 239 10.16 0.54 17.55
CA ASN A 239 9.88 1.10 18.87
C ASN A 239 8.41 1.50 19.05
N THR A 240 7.49 0.97 18.23
CA THR A 240 6.09 1.39 18.26
C THR A 240 5.36 0.89 19.50
N GLU A 241 4.70 1.81 20.19
CA GLU A 241 3.71 1.49 21.21
C GLU A 241 2.29 1.50 20.61
N PHE A 242 1.51 0.48 20.94
CA PHE A 242 0.14 0.33 20.46
C PHE A 242 -0.85 0.62 21.58
N TYR A 243 -1.83 1.47 21.32
CA TYR A 243 -2.84 1.89 22.28
C TYR A 243 -4.25 1.62 21.73
N SER A 244 -5.18 1.24 22.62
CA SER A 244 -6.61 1.21 22.32
C SER A 244 -7.41 1.82 23.47
N THR A 245 -8.24 2.81 23.15
CA THR A 245 -9.10 3.53 24.12
C THR A 245 -8.33 3.92 25.40
N GLY A 246 -7.10 4.40 25.21
CA GLY A 246 -6.23 4.86 26.27
C GLY A 246 -5.53 3.79 27.13
N SER A 247 -5.54 2.54 26.70
CA SER A 247 -4.77 1.45 27.30
C SER A 247 -3.70 0.96 26.33
N LEU A 248 -2.50 0.67 26.83
CA LEU A 248 -1.48 -0.04 26.06
C LEU A 248 -2.01 -1.43 25.72
N ILE A 249 -1.94 -1.80 24.44
CA ILE A 249 -2.33 -3.11 23.94
C ILE A 249 -1.14 -3.82 23.31
N THR A 250 -1.17 -5.14 23.35
CA THR A 250 -0.34 -5.98 22.49
C THR A 250 -1.30 -6.63 21.50
N PRO A 251 -1.24 -6.30 20.20
CA PRO A 251 -2.09 -6.96 19.22
C PRO A 251 -1.89 -8.47 19.29
N ASP A 252 -2.98 -9.23 19.36
CA ASP A 252 -2.93 -10.71 19.37
C ASP A 252 -2.22 -11.25 18.12
N ASP A 253 -2.32 -10.51 17.01
CA ASP A 253 -1.59 -10.72 15.77
C ASP A 253 -0.81 -9.44 15.40
N PRO A 254 0.52 -9.42 15.59
CA PRO A 254 1.30 -8.21 15.40
C PRO A 254 1.39 -7.84 13.92
N VAL A 255 1.15 -6.57 13.62
CA VAL A 255 1.43 -6.00 12.30
C VAL A 255 2.93 -6.04 12.06
N THR A 256 3.35 -6.63 10.95
CA THR A 256 4.76 -6.69 10.56
C THR A 256 4.97 -5.91 9.28
N THR A 257 5.96 -5.02 9.28
CA THR A 257 6.37 -4.24 8.11
C THR A 257 7.64 -4.83 7.52
N PHE A 258 7.68 -4.91 6.20
CA PHE A 258 8.81 -5.38 5.41
C PHE A 258 9.19 -4.32 4.37
N GLN A 259 10.46 -4.35 4.03
CA GLN A 259 11.04 -3.70 2.87
C GLN A 259 11.78 -4.74 2.03
N GLY A 260 12.14 -4.41 0.80
CA GLY A 260 12.93 -5.33 0.00
C GLY A 260 12.90 -5.02 -1.49
N LYS A 261 13.08 -6.07 -2.32
CA LYS A 261 13.14 -5.96 -3.78
C LYS A 261 12.59 -7.19 -4.49
N ILE A 262 12.50 -7.11 -5.81
CA ILE A 262 12.23 -8.25 -6.67
C ILE A 262 13.58 -8.87 -7.07
N ASP A 263 13.77 -10.16 -6.80
CA ASP A 263 15.05 -10.91 -6.90
C ASP A 263 15.85 -10.62 -8.20
N ILE A 264 15.17 -10.42 -9.33
CA ILE A 264 15.78 -10.34 -10.66
C ILE A 264 15.66 -8.94 -11.29
N ILE A 265 15.04 -7.97 -10.61
CA ILE A 265 14.78 -6.65 -11.20
C ILE A 265 15.61 -5.59 -10.47
N PRO A 266 16.73 -5.12 -11.07
CA PRO A 266 17.54 -4.05 -10.50
C PRO A 266 16.72 -2.76 -10.30
N GLY A 267 16.95 -2.08 -9.18
CA GLY A 267 16.23 -0.85 -8.83
C GLY A 267 14.76 -1.04 -8.43
N SER A 268 14.26 -2.28 -8.44
CA SER A 268 12.95 -2.56 -7.85
C SER A 268 12.99 -2.42 -6.34
N TRP A 269 11.86 -2.06 -5.76
CA TRP A 269 11.69 -2.05 -4.31
C TRP A 269 10.28 -2.51 -3.93
N VAL A 270 10.15 -2.99 -2.70
CA VAL A 270 8.90 -3.49 -2.13
C VAL A 270 8.72 -2.88 -0.75
N ARG A 271 7.51 -2.41 -0.45
CA ARG A 271 7.03 -2.18 0.92
C ARG A 271 5.82 -3.06 1.12
N LEU A 272 5.88 -3.92 2.12
CA LEU A 272 4.83 -4.89 2.42
C LEU A 272 4.51 -4.84 3.90
N THR A 273 3.24 -4.82 4.25
CA THR A 273 2.77 -4.84 5.63
C THR A 273 1.82 -6.00 5.77
N THR A 274 2.00 -6.85 6.78
CA THR A 274 1.20 -8.08 6.94
C THR A 274 0.60 -8.20 8.34
N GLN A 275 -0.58 -8.79 8.43
CA GLN A 275 -1.25 -9.17 9.68
C GLN A 275 -2.25 -10.29 9.39
N SER A 276 -2.29 -11.37 10.17
CA SER A 276 -3.30 -12.46 10.02
C SER A 276 -3.41 -13.07 8.62
N GLY A 277 -2.28 -13.19 7.91
CA GLY A 277 -2.27 -13.68 6.52
C GLY A 277 -2.84 -12.69 5.49
N GLN A 278 -3.22 -11.48 5.93
CA GLN A 278 -3.47 -10.35 5.07
C GLN A 278 -2.17 -9.58 4.82
N ALA A 279 -2.07 -8.95 3.66
CA ALA A 279 -0.94 -8.17 3.23
C ALA A 279 -1.40 -6.94 2.44
N MET A 280 -0.79 -5.80 2.71
CA MET A 280 -0.99 -4.54 2.00
C MET A 280 0.35 -3.85 1.75
N GLY A 281 0.49 -3.13 0.64
CA GLY A 281 1.68 -2.32 0.39
C GLY A 281 1.79 -1.90 -1.07
N VAL A 282 3.02 -1.63 -1.51
CA VAL A 282 3.32 -1.24 -2.89
C VAL A 282 4.65 -1.87 -3.27
N LEU A 283 4.77 -2.27 -4.53
CA LEU A 283 6.07 -2.51 -5.15
C LEU A 283 6.29 -1.61 -6.35
N PHE A 284 7.55 -1.33 -6.62
CA PHE A 284 8.01 -0.72 -7.84
C PHE A 284 8.83 -1.75 -8.62
N ASP A 285 8.42 -2.07 -9.84
CA ASP A 285 9.09 -3.09 -10.67
C ASP A 285 10.19 -2.49 -11.58
N GLY A 286 10.64 -1.27 -11.29
CA GLY A 286 11.56 -0.52 -12.15
C GLY A 286 10.85 0.31 -13.24
N ARG A 287 9.53 0.15 -13.42
CA ARG A 287 8.74 0.92 -14.39
C ARG A 287 7.45 1.45 -13.80
N ASP A 288 6.68 0.56 -13.20
CA ASP A 288 5.34 0.82 -12.72
C ASP A 288 5.26 0.52 -11.22
N TYR A 289 4.35 1.25 -10.57
CA TYR A 289 3.99 1.01 -9.18
C TYR A 289 2.78 0.09 -9.15
N ILE A 290 2.86 -0.95 -8.34
CA ILE A 290 1.82 -1.98 -8.23
C ILE A 290 1.38 -2.02 -6.78
N ALA A 291 0.13 -1.60 -6.55
CA ALA A 291 -0.51 -1.73 -5.26
C ALA A 291 -0.67 -3.21 -4.91
N LEU A 292 -0.30 -3.54 -3.68
CA LEU A 292 -0.39 -4.88 -3.11
C LEU A 292 -1.52 -4.84 -2.10
N ASN A 293 -2.56 -5.65 -2.31
CA ASN A 293 -3.66 -5.73 -1.36
C ASN A 293 -4.28 -7.14 -1.40
N THR A 294 -4.27 -7.86 -0.28
CA THR A 294 -4.99 -9.13 -0.14
C THR A 294 -6.42 -8.95 0.36
N LEU A 295 -6.73 -7.79 0.93
CA LEU A 295 -8.06 -7.38 1.38
C LEU A 295 -8.96 -7.03 0.18
N THR A 296 -8.79 -7.67 -0.98
CA THR A 296 -9.53 -7.31 -2.18
C THR A 296 -11.04 -7.50 -1.95
N GLY A 297 -11.75 -6.38 -1.88
CA GLY A 297 -13.18 -6.34 -1.57
C GLY A 297 -13.51 -5.45 -0.37
N ILE A 298 -12.62 -5.35 0.61
CA ILE A 298 -12.76 -4.49 1.78
C ILE A 298 -12.52 -3.03 1.40
N GLY A 299 -13.40 -2.13 1.85
CA GLY A 299 -13.23 -0.70 1.65
C GLY A 299 -13.39 -0.29 0.18
N THR A 300 -14.30 -0.94 -0.54
CA THR A 300 -14.65 -0.53 -1.91
C THR A 300 -15.93 0.31 -1.93
N LEU A 301 -16.49 0.63 -0.76
CA LEU A 301 -17.67 1.50 -0.66
C LEU A 301 -17.43 2.87 -1.32
N ASN A 302 -16.20 3.38 -1.30
CA ASN A 302 -15.88 4.65 -1.97
C ASN A 302 -16.08 4.62 -3.49
N SER A 303 -16.00 3.44 -4.14
CA SER A 303 -16.39 3.29 -5.55
C SER A 303 -17.88 3.54 -5.81
N TYR A 304 -18.74 3.50 -4.78
CA TYR A 304 -20.17 3.77 -4.90
C TYR A 304 -20.55 5.23 -4.63
N TRP A 305 -19.64 6.00 -4.03
CA TRP A 305 -19.95 7.32 -3.51
C TRP A 305 -19.34 8.46 -4.31
N ARG A 306 -18.26 8.19 -5.05
CA ARG A 306 -17.48 9.24 -5.70
C ARG A 306 -17.41 8.95 -7.19
N ASP A 307 -18.03 9.84 -7.96
CA ASP A 307 -17.76 9.99 -9.38
C ASP A 307 -16.26 10.23 -9.55
N GLU A 308 -15.53 9.16 -9.91
CA GLU A 308 -14.08 9.17 -10.05
C GLU A 308 -13.62 10.09 -11.19
N SER A 309 -14.55 10.55 -12.05
CA SER A 309 -14.26 11.55 -13.07
C SER A 309 -14.07 12.95 -12.50
N GLN A 310 -14.53 13.20 -11.27
CA GLN A 310 -14.32 14.48 -10.59
C GLN A 310 -12.98 14.47 -9.86
N LEU A 311 -11.99 15.12 -10.49
CA LEU A 311 -10.73 15.49 -9.84
C LEU A 311 -11.04 16.10 -8.47
N GLN A 312 -10.52 15.46 -7.43
CA GLN A 312 -10.71 15.93 -6.07
C GLN A 312 -9.70 17.05 -5.83
N ASN A 313 -10.23 18.27 -5.65
CA ASN A 313 -9.39 19.37 -5.22
C ASN A 313 -9.07 19.17 -3.74
N ASP A 314 -7.79 18.99 -3.47
CA ASP A 314 -7.27 19.14 -2.15
C ASP A 314 -7.25 20.63 -1.76
N VAL A 315 -7.50 20.90 -0.49
CA VAL A 315 -7.55 22.24 0.07
C VAL A 315 -6.51 22.29 1.16
N VAL A 316 -5.71 23.33 1.22
CA VAL A 316 -4.69 23.46 2.26
C VAL A 316 -5.22 24.31 3.42
N ALA A 317 -4.90 23.95 4.66
CA ALA A 317 -5.19 24.76 5.84
C ALA A 317 -3.94 25.54 6.30
N ASP A 318 -4.01 26.86 6.26
CA ASP A 318 -2.96 27.70 6.84
C ASP A 318 -2.94 27.56 8.38
N VAL A 319 -1.75 27.39 8.94
CA VAL A 319 -1.55 27.45 10.40
C VAL A 319 -1.74 28.89 10.87
N PRO A 320 -2.46 29.14 11.98
CA PRO A 320 -2.50 30.45 12.60
C PRO A 320 -1.07 30.97 12.82
N THR A 321 -0.78 32.18 12.35
CA THR A 321 0.58 32.75 12.39
C THR A 321 1.08 32.79 13.82
N MET A 322 1.89 31.80 14.20
CA MET A 322 2.60 31.84 15.46
C MET A 322 3.70 32.90 15.29
N GLN A 323 3.84 33.82 16.25
CA GLN A 323 5.05 34.61 16.34
C GLN A 323 6.19 33.65 16.68
N ILE A 324 6.76 33.04 15.64
CA ILE A 324 7.99 32.28 15.74
C ILE A 324 9.07 33.34 15.94
N ASP A 325 9.36 33.66 17.21
CA ASP A 325 10.49 34.50 17.58
C ASP A 325 11.73 33.93 16.89
N SER A 326 12.22 34.68 15.90
CA SER A 326 13.22 34.32 14.89
C SER A 326 13.90 32.97 15.14
N LEU A 327 13.40 31.90 14.51
CA LEU A 327 14.21 30.71 14.27
C LEU A 327 15.46 31.19 13.55
N GLN A 328 16.57 31.27 14.28
CA GLN A 328 17.85 31.56 13.69
C GLN A 328 18.07 30.47 12.65
N SER A 329 18.14 30.86 11.37
CA SER A 329 18.48 29.93 10.30
C SER A 329 19.72 29.16 10.75
N PRO A 330 19.63 27.84 10.98
CA PRO A 330 20.78 27.08 11.41
C PRO A 330 21.89 27.34 10.40
N SER A 331 23.09 27.62 10.90
CA SER A 331 24.26 27.84 10.05
C SER A 331 24.36 26.70 9.06
N SER A 332 24.55 27.04 7.78
CA SER A 332 24.61 26.17 6.61
C SER A 332 25.77 25.15 6.65
N ALA A 333 25.82 24.33 7.70
CA ALA A 333 26.64 23.14 7.74
C ALA A 333 26.07 22.18 6.69
N SER A 334 26.96 21.67 5.83
CA SER A 334 26.66 20.63 4.86
C SER A 334 26.20 19.38 5.60
N ARG A 335 24.89 19.25 5.87
CA ARG A 335 24.30 18.01 6.38
C ARG A 335 24.04 17.09 5.19
N ASN A 336 24.80 16.01 5.10
CA ASN A 336 24.56 14.94 4.14
C ASN A 336 23.74 13.79 4.76
N ASP A 337 23.31 13.94 6.02
CA ASP A 337 22.75 12.84 6.80
C ASP A 337 21.26 12.64 6.51
N TYR A 338 20.80 11.40 6.71
CA TYR A 338 19.37 11.09 6.82
C TYR A 338 18.81 11.63 8.12
N GLU A 339 17.57 12.09 8.08
CA GLU A 339 16.87 12.61 9.25
C GLU A 339 15.71 11.69 9.59
N LEU A 340 15.70 11.24 10.83
CA LEU A 340 14.66 10.39 11.41
C LEU A 340 13.58 11.29 12.00
N ALA A 341 12.39 11.21 11.41
CA ALA A 341 11.18 11.83 11.92
C ALA A 341 10.33 10.77 12.61
N ASN A 342 10.22 10.89 13.93
CA ASN A 342 9.31 10.07 14.71
C ASN A 342 7.88 10.58 14.49
N ILE A 343 6.97 9.70 14.15
CA ILE A 343 5.57 10.05 13.88
C ILE A 343 4.64 9.17 14.70
N GLY A 344 3.42 9.66 14.90
CA GLY A 344 2.33 8.91 15.48
C GLY A 344 1.19 8.74 14.46
N ILE A 345 0.35 7.73 14.67
CA ILE A 345 -0.92 7.62 13.96
C ILE A 345 -2.08 7.43 14.93
N VAL A 346 -3.24 7.97 14.54
CA VAL A 346 -4.52 7.72 15.19
C VAL A 346 -5.43 7.08 14.16
N VAL A 347 -6.03 5.94 14.50
CA VAL A 347 -6.99 5.22 13.67
C VAL A 347 -8.34 5.30 14.37
N ASP A 348 -9.33 5.91 13.71
CA ASP A 348 -10.68 5.97 14.28
C ASP A 348 -11.44 4.64 14.13
N GLY A 349 -12.49 4.49 14.95
CA GLY A 349 -13.32 3.29 14.97
C GLY A 349 -14.03 3.03 13.63
N GLN A 350 -14.43 4.09 12.91
CA GLN A 350 -15.07 3.94 11.61
C GLN A 350 -14.10 3.51 10.51
N TYR A 351 -12.85 3.97 10.52
CA TYR A 351 -11.81 3.56 9.59
C TYR A 351 -11.43 2.11 9.84
N GLU A 352 -11.36 1.71 11.11
CA GLU A 352 -11.22 0.32 11.51
C GLU A 352 -12.38 -0.55 10.99
N ALA A 353 -13.62 -0.08 11.16
CA ALA A 353 -14.82 -0.79 10.69
C ALA A 353 -14.91 -0.85 9.16
N TYR A 354 -14.58 0.25 8.46
CA TYR A 354 -14.50 0.34 7.00
C TYR A 354 -13.57 -0.73 6.43
N HIS A 355 -12.46 -0.97 7.13
CA HIS A 355 -11.49 -2.01 6.81
C HIS A 355 -11.76 -3.36 7.50
N HIS A 356 -12.96 -3.61 8.04
CA HIS A 356 -13.35 -4.86 8.69
C HIS A 356 -12.42 -5.34 9.80
N GLY A 357 -11.93 -4.42 10.63
CA GLY A 357 -10.96 -4.74 11.68
C GLY A 357 -9.51 -4.81 11.18
N TYR A 358 -9.23 -4.30 9.98
CA TYR A 358 -7.89 -4.16 9.41
C TYR A 358 -7.52 -2.69 9.13
N GLY A 359 -8.18 -1.73 9.78
CA GLY A 359 -7.89 -0.30 9.58
C GLY A 359 -6.50 0.05 10.07
N MET A 360 -6.08 -0.51 11.22
CA MET A 360 -4.71 -0.37 11.71
C MET A 360 -3.68 -0.93 10.72
N LEU A 361 -3.93 -2.10 10.11
CA LEU A 361 -3.07 -2.65 9.05
C LEU A 361 -2.98 -1.69 7.85
N ALA A 362 -4.12 -1.18 7.39
CA ALA A 362 -4.19 -0.26 6.25
C ALA A 362 -3.48 1.07 6.52
N ALA A 363 -3.65 1.64 7.72
CA ALA A 363 -2.99 2.86 8.15
C ALA A 363 -1.47 2.70 8.22
N ILE A 364 -0.98 1.64 8.90
CA ILE A 364 0.45 1.34 8.98
C ILE A 364 1.03 1.07 7.58
N SER A 365 0.30 0.37 6.72
CA SER A 365 0.74 0.14 5.34
C SER A 365 0.89 1.44 4.55
N SER A 366 -0.01 2.39 4.75
CA SER A 366 0.05 3.73 4.13
C SER A 366 1.29 4.51 4.59
N ILE A 367 1.62 4.43 5.89
CA ILE A 367 2.86 5.02 6.42
C ILE A 367 4.10 4.29 5.89
N ASN A 368 4.08 2.96 5.78
CA ASN A 368 5.20 2.18 5.24
C ASN A 368 5.51 2.54 3.78
N VAL A 369 4.48 2.83 2.99
CA VAL A 369 4.65 3.37 1.63
C VAL A 369 5.17 4.81 1.66
N SER A 370 4.62 5.67 2.53
CA SER A 370 5.07 7.06 2.68
C SER A 370 6.55 7.13 3.07
N ASP A 371 6.96 6.32 4.04
CA ASP A 371 8.34 6.17 4.50
C ASP A 371 9.30 5.88 3.34
N ALA A 372 8.92 4.97 2.43
CA ALA A 372 9.73 4.69 1.24
C ALA A 372 9.92 5.92 0.35
N LEU A 373 8.85 6.70 0.14
CA LEU A 373 8.88 7.88 -0.72
C LEU A 373 9.78 8.97 -0.12
N PHE A 374 9.61 9.26 1.17
CA PHE A 374 10.45 10.22 1.89
C PHE A 374 11.92 9.77 1.97
N ARG A 375 12.19 8.49 2.22
CA ARG A 375 13.57 7.97 2.29
C ARG A 375 14.27 8.09 0.93
N ILE A 376 13.60 7.63 -0.13
CA ILE A 376 14.19 7.57 -1.47
C ILE A 376 14.39 8.99 -2.05
N GLN A 377 13.48 9.93 -1.78
CA GLN A 377 13.44 11.21 -2.49
C GLN A 377 13.88 12.41 -1.65
N ASN A 378 13.76 12.34 -0.32
CA ASN A 378 13.88 13.52 0.55
C ASN A 378 14.79 13.33 1.77
N ARG A 379 15.49 12.19 1.88
CA ARG A 379 16.40 11.88 3.01
C ARG A 379 15.70 11.85 4.38
N ILE A 380 14.38 11.70 4.40
CA ILE A 380 13.60 11.62 5.63
C ILE A 380 13.20 10.17 5.85
N ALA A 381 13.63 9.61 6.97
CA ALA A 381 13.21 8.33 7.49
C ALA A 381 12.02 8.55 8.42
N LEU A 382 10.89 7.88 8.18
CA LEU A 382 9.78 7.88 9.12
C LEU A 382 9.94 6.70 10.08
N GLN A 383 9.75 6.95 11.37
CA GLN A 383 9.64 5.92 12.39
C GLN A 383 8.32 6.09 13.14
N LEU A 384 7.56 5.01 13.28
CA LEU A 384 6.29 5.05 13.96
C LEU A 384 6.51 4.78 15.45
N ASP A 385 6.32 5.79 16.29
CA ASP A 385 6.52 5.66 17.74
C ASP A 385 5.23 5.27 18.46
N ALA A 386 4.08 5.71 17.94
CA ALA A 386 2.79 5.46 18.56
C ALA A 386 1.69 5.17 17.54
N VAL A 387 0.89 4.14 17.83
CA VAL A 387 -0.34 3.80 17.10
C VAL A 387 -1.49 3.83 18.10
N VAL A 388 -2.47 4.71 17.88
CA VAL A 388 -3.64 4.82 18.75
C VAL A 388 -4.89 4.39 17.97
N LEU A 389 -5.49 3.27 18.35
CA LEU A 389 -6.83 2.88 17.92
C LEU A 389 -7.86 3.50 18.86
N ASP A 390 -8.53 4.56 18.41
CA ASP A 390 -9.53 5.26 19.22
C ASP A 390 -10.93 5.02 18.67
N THR A 391 -11.58 3.99 19.22
CA THR A 391 -12.95 3.57 18.91
C THR A 391 -14.01 4.50 19.52
N GLU A 392 -13.61 5.49 20.32
CA GLU A 392 -14.50 6.47 20.95
C GLU A 392 -14.42 7.85 20.27
N LEU A 393 -13.66 8.01 19.18
CA LEU A 393 -13.58 9.27 18.41
C LEU A 393 -14.91 9.64 17.77
N ASP A 394 -15.74 8.65 17.47
CA ASP A 394 -16.97 8.79 16.67
C ASP A 394 -17.89 9.89 17.21
N ASP A 395 -18.08 9.94 18.52
CA ASP A 395 -18.98 10.89 19.18
C ASP A 395 -18.34 12.26 19.48
N ARG A 396 -17.00 12.36 19.52
CA ARG A 396 -16.31 13.53 20.06
C ARG A 396 -16.08 14.66 19.05
N TYR A 397 -16.02 14.36 17.76
CA TYR A 397 -15.39 15.26 16.78
C TYR A 397 -16.25 15.66 15.58
N GLY A 398 -17.58 15.44 15.62
CA GLY A 398 -18.53 15.94 14.61
C GLY A 398 -18.27 15.46 13.17
N SER A 399 -19.15 15.77 12.22
CA SER A 399 -19.14 15.13 10.89
C SER A 399 -19.30 16.06 9.68
N ASP A 400 -19.33 17.38 9.85
CA ASP A 400 -19.88 18.21 8.75
C ASP A 400 -18.90 18.41 7.57
N ASN A 401 -17.59 18.48 7.84
CA ASN A 401 -16.54 18.63 6.81
C ASN A 401 -15.14 18.30 7.35
N ILE A 402 -14.19 18.05 6.44
CA ILE A 402 -12.81 17.66 6.78
C ILE A 402 -12.03 18.78 7.52
N GLN A 403 -12.37 20.06 7.33
CA GLN A 403 -11.77 21.16 8.10
C GLN A 403 -12.15 21.10 9.58
N ASN A 404 -13.39 20.72 9.89
CA ASN A 404 -13.81 20.45 11.26
C ASN A 404 -13.06 19.25 11.83
N ILE A 405 -12.92 18.17 11.05
CA ILE A 405 -12.17 16.98 11.47
C ILE A 405 -10.72 17.35 11.79
N LEU A 406 -10.02 18.11 10.93
CA LEU A 406 -8.65 18.54 11.19
C LEU A 406 -8.56 19.46 12.43
N ARG A 407 -9.46 20.43 12.58
CA ARG A 407 -9.50 21.28 13.80
C ARG A 407 -9.68 20.46 15.06
N ASN A 408 -10.51 19.44 14.98
CA ASN A 408 -10.81 18.53 16.07
C ASN A 408 -9.64 17.57 16.35
N ALA A 409 -8.89 17.17 15.32
CA ALA A 409 -7.65 16.42 15.45
C ALA A 409 -6.59 17.19 16.26
N VAL A 410 -6.55 18.53 16.18
CA VAL A 410 -5.67 19.35 17.04
C VAL A 410 -6.02 19.19 18.52
N ASP A 411 -7.30 19.29 18.87
CA ASP A 411 -7.74 19.11 20.26
C ASP A 411 -7.58 17.65 20.73
N GLY A 412 -7.83 16.70 19.83
CA GLY A 412 -7.58 15.28 20.07
C GLY A 412 -6.10 14.97 20.32
N ARG A 413 -5.19 15.54 19.51
CA ARG A 413 -3.73 15.43 19.66
C ARG A 413 -3.26 15.90 21.03
N ARG A 414 -3.83 17.00 21.54
CA ARG A 414 -3.57 17.52 22.89
C ARG A 414 -4.15 16.61 23.97
N ALA A 415 -5.37 16.10 23.77
CA ALA A 415 -6.04 15.20 24.72
C ALA A 415 -5.33 13.85 24.84
N LEU A 416 -4.69 13.40 23.76
CA LEU A 416 -3.97 12.14 23.67
C LEU A 416 -2.46 12.30 23.96
N ASN A 417 -1.99 13.43 24.50
CA ASN A 417 -0.54 13.66 24.70
C ASN A 417 0.17 12.60 25.56
N GLN A 418 -0.56 11.91 26.44
CA GLN A 418 0.00 10.79 27.21
C GLN A 418 0.30 9.53 26.38
N TYR A 419 -0.28 9.42 25.19
CA TYR A 419 -0.11 8.30 24.24
C TYR A 419 0.64 8.72 22.97
N LEU A 420 0.58 10.01 22.64
CA LEU A 420 1.26 10.64 21.51
C LEU A 420 2.30 11.62 22.09
N PRO A 421 3.56 11.22 22.26
CA PRO A 421 4.53 12.04 22.96
C PRO A 421 4.87 13.36 22.24
N ASP A 422 5.39 14.35 22.96
CA ASP A 422 5.71 15.68 22.42
C ASP A 422 6.92 15.71 21.47
N HIS A 423 7.69 14.61 21.37
CA HIS A 423 8.84 14.52 20.45
C HIS A 423 8.46 14.08 19.03
N LEU A 424 7.18 13.78 18.78
CA LEU A 424 6.72 13.43 17.44
C LEU A 424 6.84 14.64 16.51
N ALA A 425 7.35 14.39 15.31
CA ALA A 425 7.38 15.34 14.21
C ALA A 425 6.01 15.54 13.58
N HIS A 426 5.17 14.50 13.56
CA HIS A 426 3.86 14.51 12.92
C HIS A 426 2.93 13.46 13.52
N VAL A 427 1.62 13.71 13.48
CA VAL A 427 0.57 12.76 13.83
C VAL A 427 -0.47 12.68 12.71
N GLN A 428 -0.56 11.53 12.05
CA GLN A 428 -1.54 11.27 11.00
C GLN A 428 -2.81 10.67 11.58
N TRP A 429 -3.95 11.30 11.32
CA TRP A 429 -5.27 10.78 11.67
C TRP A 429 -5.87 10.07 10.46
N PHE A 430 -6.14 8.77 10.60
CA PHE A 430 -6.90 7.96 9.66
C PHE A 430 -8.33 7.90 10.15
N VAL A 431 -9.21 8.56 9.41
CA VAL A 431 -10.63 8.72 9.79
C VAL A 431 -11.51 8.19 8.69
N GLU A 432 -12.70 7.68 9.02
CA GLU A 432 -13.73 7.43 8.01
C GLU A 432 -15.05 8.07 8.42
N ARG A 433 -15.54 8.99 7.61
CA ARG A 433 -16.82 9.66 7.83
C ARG A 433 -17.47 10.04 6.52
N PRO A 434 -18.80 10.04 6.44
CA PRO A 434 -19.50 10.67 5.33
C PRO A 434 -19.19 12.16 5.33
N ILE A 435 -18.33 12.60 4.41
CA ILE A 435 -18.05 14.01 4.22
C ILE A 435 -18.88 14.57 3.06
N SER A 436 -19.35 15.82 3.23
CA SER A 436 -20.09 16.55 2.20
C SER A 436 -19.20 17.16 1.11
N HIS A 437 -17.88 17.11 1.29
CA HIS A 437 -16.88 17.73 0.42
C HIS A 437 -16.06 16.70 -0.35
N GLN A 438 -15.32 17.16 -1.36
CA GLN A 438 -14.53 16.30 -2.26
C GLN A 438 -13.10 16.00 -1.74
N SER A 439 -12.59 16.76 -0.77
CA SER A 439 -11.22 16.58 -0.27
C SER A 439 -11.10 15.25 0.49
N VAL A 440 -9.99 14.53 0.26
CA VAL A 440 -9.69 13.22 0.86
C VAL A 440 -8.65 13.28 1.96
N GLY A 441 -7.86 14.34 1.98
CA GLY A 441 -6.90 14.63 3.02
C GLY A 441 -6.96 16.10 3.36
N LEU A 442 -6.41 16.45 4.52
CA LEU A 442 -6.20 17.82 4.92
C LEU A 442 -5.08 17.89 5.96
N ALA A 443 -4.15 18.80 5.75
CA ALA A 443 -3.05 19.04 6.66
C ALA A 443 -2.85 20.54 6.92
N TYR A 444 -2.24 20.82 8.06
CA TYR A 444 -1.62 22.11 8.32
C TYR A 444 -0.26 22.20 7.65
N VAL A 445 0.05 23.32 7.00
CA VAL A 445 1.37 23.52 6.39
C VAL A 445 2.41 23.98 7.41
N GLY A 446 3.56 23.30 7.44
CA GLY A 446 4.65 23.64 8.36
C GLY A 446 4.27 23.41 9.83
N GLY A 447 3.39 22.44 10.07
CA GLY A 447 2.97 22.01 11.40
C GLY A 447 3.98 21.13 12.12
N ALA A 448 4.98 20.60 11.42
CA ALA A 448 5.85 19.55 11.95
C ALA A 448 6.66 20.03 13.16
N CYS A 449 6.89 19.12 14.10
CA CYS A 449 7.56 19.34 15.39
C CYS A 449 6.90 20.36 16.34
N ARG A 450 5.65 20.77 16.06
CA ARG A 450 4.91 21.63 16.98
C ARG A 450 4.26 20.82 18.08
N THR A 451 4.38 21.28 19.32
CA THR A 451 3.76 20.64 20.49
C THR A 451 2.38 21.22 20.84
N ASP A 452 1.92 22.23 20.08
CA ASP A 452 0.60 22.84 20.29
C ASP A 452 -0.52 22.11 19.53
N GLY A 453 -0.22 20.94 18.95
CA GLY A 453 -1.17 20.03 18.32
C GLY A 453 -1.46 20.30 16.84
N PHE A 454 -0.76 21.26 16.21
CA PHE A 454 -0.87 21.53 14.76
C PHE A 454 0.08 20.66 13.91
N ASP A 455 0.83 19.77 14.55
CA ASP A 455 1.61 18.67 13.96
C ASP A 455 0.70 17.55 13.43
N VAL A 456 -0.53 17.87 13.01
CA VAL A 456 -1.54 16.88 12.63
C VAL A 456 -1.96 17.03 11.17
N SER A 457 -2.35 15.92 10.59
CA SER A 457 -3.15 15.87 9.35
C SER A 457 -4.21 14.78 9.46
N THR A 458 -5.18 14.82 8.55
CA THR A 458 -6.28 13.87 8.46
C THR A 458 -6.35 13.27 7.07
N VAL A 459 -6.54 11.96 6.97
CA VAL A 459 -6.77 11.24 5.71
C VAL A 459 -8.01 10.38 5.83
N LEU A 460 -8.80 10.38 4.76
CA LEU A 460 -9.93 9.49 4.53
C LEU A 460 -9.49 8.29 3.70
N PRO A 461 -10.28 7.19 3.66
CA PRO A 461 -9.97 6.07 2.80
C PRO A 461 -9.92 6.53 1.34
N TYR A 462 -8.80 6.22 0.69
CA TYR A 462 -8.53 6.59 -0.69
C TYR A 462 -7.91 5.41 -1.42
N MET A 463 -8.00 5.39 -2.76
CA MET A 463 -7.49 4.29 -3.57
C MET A 463 -5.97 4.11 -3.49
N GLU A 464 -5.23 5.21 -3.32
CA GLU A 464 -3.77 5.23 -3.15
C GLU A 464 -3.41 5.84 -1.78
N PRO A 465 -3.73 5.17 -0.67
CA PRO A 465 -3.69 5.79 0.66
C PRO A 465 -2.26 6.13 1.11
N GLY A 466 -1.25 5.42 0.59
CA GLY A 466 0.16 5.75 0.82
C GLY A 466 0.60 7.06 0.14
N LEU A 467 0.08 7.37 -1.06
CA LEU A 467 0.36 8.64 -1.73
C LEU A 467 -0.31 9.80 -1.02
N LEU A 468 -1.57 9.62 -0.63
CA LEU A 468 -2.32 10.61 0.11
C LEU A 468 -1.67 10.89 1.47
N SER A 469 -1.28 9.86 2.21
CA SER A 469 -0.55 10.03 3.47
C SER A 469 0.78 10.78 3.26
N ALA A 470 1.54 10.44 2.21
CA ALA A 470 2.78 11.15 1.89
C ALA A 470 2.55 12.63 1.56
N HIS A 471 1.46 12.94 0.86
CA HIS A 471 1.04 14.32 0.55
C HIS A 471 0.72 15.12 1.82
N GLU A 472 -0.12 14.56 2.69
CA GLU A 472 -0.52 15.25 3.93
C GLU A 472 0.66 15.43 4.90
N ILE A 473 1.54 14.43 5.00
CA ILE A 473 2.79 14.55 5.77
C ILE A 473 3.65 15.66 5.15
N ALA A 474 3.82 15.68 3.82
CA ALA A 474 4.67 16.68 3.18
C ALA A 474 4.18 18.12 3.40
N HIS A 475 2.86 18.34 3.44
CA HIS A 475 2.28 19.61 3.89
C HIS A 475 2.74 19.96 5.30
N ASN A 476 2.62 19.04 6.26
CA ASN A 476 3.08 19.28 7.63
C ASN A 476 4.57 19.62 7.71
N PHE A 477 5.38 19.04 6.82
CA PHE A 477 6.79 19.35 6.63
C PHE A 477 7.06 20.65 5.82
N GLY A 478 6.01 21.36 5.41
CA GLY A 478 6.10 22.69 4.81
C GLY A 478 5.96 22.74 3.29
N ALA A 479 5.83 21.60 2.61
CA ALA A 479 5.58 21.59 1.17
C ALA A 479 4.22 22.22 0.85
N LEU A 480 4.16 22.95 -0.26
CA LEU A 480 2.92 23.50 -0.82
C LEU A 480 2.46 22.63 -1.99
N HIS A 481 1.25 22.86 -2.48
CA HIS A 481 0.84 22.22 -3.71
C HIS A 481 1.73 22.66 -4.87
N ASP A 482 1.99 21.77 -5.81
CA ASP A 482 2.84 22.08 -6.98
C ASP A 482 2.27 23.25 -7.80
N GLN A 483 0.93 23.35 -7.87
CA GLN A 483 0.20 24.44 -8.52
C GLN A 483 0.40 25.81 -7.85
N GLU A 484 0.80 25.83 -6.59
CA GLU A 484 1.06 27.04 -5.79
C GLU A 484 2.54 27.46 -5.84
N THR A 485 3.38 26.66 -6.50
CA THR A 485 4.82 26.90 -6.66
C THR A 485 5.20 27.17 -8.12
N ASN A 486 6.49 27.29 -8.40
CA ASN A 486 7.03 27.30 -9.76
C ASN A 486 6.96 25.92 -10.46
N CYS A 487 6.51 24.85 -9.78
CA CYS A 487 6.30 23.51 -10.34
C CYS A 487 4.88 23.29 -10.87
N SER A 488 4.10 24.34 -11.15
CA SER A 488 2.66 24.25 -11.47
C SER A 488 2.28 23.39 -12.69
N VAL A 489 3.25 22.94 -13.49
CA VAL A 489 3.04 22.00 -14.61
C VAL A 489 2.99 20.53 -14.16
N ALA A 490 3.40 20.23 -12.93
CA ALA A 490 3.40 18.91 -12.34
C ALA A 490 2.04 18.55 -11.72
N ASN A 491 1.07 18.17 -12.55
CA ASN A 491 -0.28 17.86 -12.09
C ASN A 491 -0.50 16.39 -11.68
N ARG A 492 0.56 15.57 -11.67
CA ARG A 492 0.50 14.14 -11.34
C ARG A 492 1.54 13.72 -10.30
N GLN A 493 2.31 14.66 -9.76
CA GLN A 493 3.29 14.39 -8.70
C GLN A 493 2.59 14.43 -7.34
N ILE A 494 3.23 13.90 -6.30
CA ILE A 494 2.62 13.68 -4.99
C ILE A 494 1.91 14.94 -4.48
N MET A 495 2.53 16.12 -4.61
CA MET A 495 1.99 17.40 -4.12
C MET A 495 1.04 18.11 -5.10
N THR A 496 0.48 17.42 -6.08
CA THR A 496 -0.61 18.00 -6.89
C THR A 496 -1.83 18.27 -6.01
N ALA A 497 -2.48 19.42 -6.20
CA ALA A 497 -3.76 19.75 -5.58
C ALA A 497 -4.91 18.86 -6.07
N GLN A 498 -4.70 17.99 -7.07
CA GLN A 498 -5.73 17.21 -7.73
C GLN A 498 -5.37 15.73 -7.79
N PHE A 499 -5.96 14.95 -6.88
CA PHE A 499 -5.79 13.51 -6.85
C PHE A 499 -6.69 12.82 -7.88
N GLY A 500 -6.15 11.81 -8.56
CA GLY A 500 -6.91 11.02 -9.52
C GLY A 500 -6.11 9.84 -10.08
N TYR A 501 -6.52 9.35 -11.25
CA TYR A 501 -5.88 8.22 -11.89
C TYR A 501 -4.49 8.52 -12.44
N GLY A 502 -3.57 7.58 -12.25
CA GLY A 502 -2.22 7.67 -12.78
C GLY A 502 -1.33 8.67 -12.02
N MET A 503 -1.59 8.91 -10.74
CA MET A 503 -0.64 9.61 -9.89
C MET A 503 0.75 8.97 -9.97
N GLN A 504 1.78 9.80 -9.91
CA GLN A 504 3.16 9.37 -9.90
C GLN A 504 3.64 9.35 -8.45
N TYR A 505 4.35 8.29 -8.09
CA TYR A 505 5.00 8.11 -6.80
C TYR A 505 6.31 8.94 -6.71
N GLN A 506 6.23 10.22 -7.08
CA GLN A 506 7.36 11.13 -7.04
C GLN A 506 6.94 12.54 -6.62
N PHE A 507 7.74 13.16 -5.76
CA PHE A 507 7.64 14.57 -5.43
C PHE A 507 8.17 15.41 -6.59
N SER A 508 7.65 16.64 -6.74
CA SER A 508 8.23 17.61 -7.66
C SER A 508 9.56 18.13 -7.16
N ASN A 509 10.32 18.80 -8.03
CA ASN A 509 11.55 19.46 -7.61
C ASN A 509 11.30 20.53 -6.53
N CYS A 510 10.17 21.22 -6.57
CA CYS A 510 9.81 22.26 -5.61
C CYS A 510 9.46 21.68 -4.24
N SER A 511 8.71 20.57 -4.25
CA SER A 511 8.42 19.80 -3.04
C SER A 511 9.71 19.22 -2.45
N THR A 512 10.58 18.65 -3.28
CA THR A 512 11.85 18.10 -2.84
C THR A 512 12.80 19.16 -2.29
N GLU A 513 12.88 20.34 -2.91
CA GLU A 513 13.66 21.46 -2.36
C GLU A 513 13.14 21.86 -0.97
N THR A 514 11.82 21.99 -0.82
CA THR A 514 11.20 22.31 0.47
C THR A 514 11.52 21.24 1.51
N LEU A 515 11.21 19.98 1.20
CA LEU A 515 11.40 18.83 2.09
C LEU A 515 12.86 18.57 2.45
N ASN A 516 13.81 18.92 1.58
CA ASN A 516 15.25 18.82 1.88
C ASN A 516 15.77 19.99 2.74
N THR A 517 15.00 21.08 2.86
CA THR A 517 15.31 22.18 3.79
C THR A 517 14.60 22.06 5.13
N THR A 518 13.48 21.32 5.18
CA THR A 518 12.79 20.91 6.41
C THR A 518 13.64 20.15 7.44
N PRO A 519 14.66 19.33 7.12
CA PRO A 519 15.32 18.47 8.11
C PRO A 519 16.19 19.21 9.14
N ALA A 520 16.13 20.54 9.18
CA ALA A 520 16.60 21.35 10.30
C ALA A 520 15.58 21.50 11.45
N LEU A 521 14.48 20.75 11.43
CA LEU A 521 13.48 20.78 12.50
C LEU A 521 14.07 20.26 13.82
N SER A 522 13.71 20.90 14.93
CA SER A 522 14.32 20.63 16.24
C SER A 522 13.97 19.27 16.85
N CYS A 523 13.03 18.53 16.26
CA CYS A 523 12.56 17.24 16.79
C CYS A 523 12.96 16.03 15.93
N THR A 524 13.66 16.24 14.80
CA THR A 524 14.26 15.13 14.06
C THR A 524 15.61 14.75 14.66
N SER A 525 16.04 13.52 14.45
CA SER A 525 17.38 13.05 14.84
C SER A 525 18.14 12.52 13.63
N THR A 526 19.47 12.48 13.70
CA THR A 526 20.28 11.87 12.64
C THR A 526 19.95 10.38 12.53
N GLY A 527 19.32 9.99 11.41
CA GLY A 527 18.70 8.69 11.22
C GLY A 527 19.65 7.60 10.75
N VAL A 528 20.38 7.84 9.65
CA VAL A 528 21.30 6.86 9.04
C VAL A 528 22.60 7.56 8.71
N ASP A 529 23.66 7.18 9.42
CA ASP A 529 25.04 7.64 9.20
C ASP A 529 25.96 6.43 9.34
N TYR A 530 26.80 6.19 8.34
CA TYR A 530 27.80 5.14 8.36
C TYR A 530 29.19 5.75 8.36
N ALA A 531 30.09 5.15 9.13
CA ALA A 531 31.51 5.38 8.98
C ALA A 531 32.13 4.12 8.40
N VAL A 532 32.90 4.27 7.33
CA VAL A 532 33.78 3.20 6.84
C VAL A 532 35.21 3.48 7.29
N ASP A 533 35.86 2.46 7.84
CA ASP A 533 37.25 2.52 8.28
C ASP A 533 38.03 1.30 7.77
N ILE A 534 39.27 1.54 7.31
CA ILE A 534 40.18 0.48 6.88
C ILE A 534 41.24 0.32 7.97
N THR A 535 40.96 -0.59 8.91
CA THR A 535 41.67 -0.63 10.21
C THR A 535 42.96 -1.44 10.19
N GLU A 536 43.04 -2.47 9.35
CA GLU A 536 44.19 -3.38 9.35
C GLU A 536 44.47 -3.99 7.97
N ILE A 537 45.69 -3.78 7.46
CA ILE A 537 46.23 -4.56 6.34
C ILE A 537 47.39 -5.42 6.84
N LYS A 538 47.11 -6.70 7.09
CA LYS A 538 48.12 -7.72 7.43
C LYS A 538 48.15 -8.77 6.34
N SER A 539 49.33 -9.09 5.82
CA SER A 539 49.51 -10.18 4.85
C SER A 539 48.56 -10.06 3.65
N SER A 540 48.41 -8.85 3.10
CA SER A 540 47.52 -8.53 1.98
C SER A 540 46.03 -8.80 2.22
N VAL A 541 45.61 -8.97 3.47
CA VAL A 541 44.20 -8.98 3.86
C VAL A 541 43.87 -7.61 4.42
N ALA A 542 42.94 -6.90 3.77
CA ALA A 542 42.38 -5.66 4.26
C ALA A 542 41.12 -5.95 5.08
N THR A 543 41.10 -5.46 6.31
CA THR A 543 39.92 -5.46 7.17
C THR A 543 39.22 -4.11 7.03
N ILE A 544 37.99 -4.14 6.58
CA ILE A 544 37.14 -2.96 6.38
C ILE A 544 35.99 -3.06 7.37
N ALA A 545 35.94 -2.12 8.31
CA ALA A 545 34.85 -2.02 9.28
C ALA A 545 33.88 -0.95 8.81
N VAL A 546 32.59 -1.28 8.84
CA VAL A 546 31.50 -0.33 8.66
C VAL A 546 30.77 -0.22 9.99
N THR A 547 30.68 0.98 10.53
CA THR A 547 30.03 1.27 11.81
C THR A 547 28.85 2.19 11.56
N ALA A 548 27.65 1.79 11.99
CA ALA A 548 26.49 2.67 12.05
C ALA A 548 26.73 3.70 13.16
N GLN A 549 26.90 4.97 12.80
CA GLN A 549 27.05 6.08 13.74
C GLN A 549 25.69 6.53 14.29
N SER A 550 24.60 6.21 13.58
CA SER A 550 23.23 6.51 14.01
C SER A 550 22.59 5.35 14.78
N GLY A 551 21.48 5.64 15.46
CA GLY A 551 20.71 4.63 16.20
C GLY A 551 19.90 3.67 15.32
N VAL A 552 19.84 3.89 14.00
CA VAL A 552 19.07 3.05 13.07
C VAL A 552 20.05 2.22 12.23
N ALA A 553 20.17 0.94 12.59
CA ALA A 553 20.95 -0.01 11.82
C ALA A 553 20.20 -0.38 10.53
N THR A 554 20.71 0.01 9.37
CA THR A 554 20.09 -0.31 8.08
C THR A 554 20.97 -1.25 7.23
N GLU A 555 20.46 -1.72 6.11
CA GLU A 555 21.26 -2.40 5.10
C GLU A 555 22.17 -1.41 4.36
N PHE A 556 23.37 -1.83 3.98
CA PHE A 556 24.27 -1.04 3.16
C PHE A 556 25.02 -1.89 2.14
N GLU A 557 25.42 -1.24 1.05
CA GLU A 557 26.30 -1.73 0.01
C GLU A 557 27.67 -1.05 0.21
N LEU A 558 28.69 -1.85 0.48
CA LEU A 558 30.08 -1.41 0.56
C LEU A 558 30.76 -1.71 -0.77
N GLN A 559 31.10 -0.65 -1.50
CA GLN A 559 31.90 -0.72 -2.72
C GLN A 559 33.37 -0.52 -2.37
N VAL A 560 34.22 -1.46 -2.77
CA VAL A 560 35.66 -1.43 -2.52
C VAL A 560 36.37 -1.44 -3.85
N ASN A 561 36.94 -0.30 -4.22
CA ASN A 561 37.79 -0.16 -5.39
C ASN A 561 39.25 -0.45 -5.00
N HIS A 562 39.89 -1.36 -5.72
CA HIS A 562 41.22 -1.89 -5.40
C HIS A 562 42.13 -1.97 -6.64
N PRO A 563 42.41 -0.81 -7.28
CA PRO A 563 43.07 -0.79 -8.58
C PRO A 563 44.49 -1.34 -8.51
N GLY A 564 44.85 -2.18 -9.49
CA GLY A 564 46.18 -2.80 -9.54
C GLY A 564 46.37 -3.95 -8.55
N SER A 565 45.29 -4.54 -8.03
CA SER A 565 45.34 -5.74 -7.20
C SER A 565 44.49 -6.87 -7.79
N ALA A 566 44.76 -8.11 -7.40
CA ALA A 566 43.94 -9.27 -7.72
C ALA A 566 43.29 -9.84 -6.46
N LEU A 567 42.04 -10.26 -6.54
CA LEU A 567 41.32 -10.87 -5.42
C LEU A 567 41.87 -12.27 -5.10
N ALA A 568 42.31 -12.48 -3.86
CA ALA A 568 42.71 -13.80 -3.36
C ALA A 568 41.53 -14.56 -2.74
N ALA A 569 40.69 -13.87 -1.98
CA ALA A 569 39.50 -14.42 -1.34
C ALA A 569 38.50 -13.30 -1.01
N LEU A 570 37.22 -13.65 -1.06
CA LEU A 570 36.10 -12.78 -0.69
C LEU A 570 35.30 -13.41 0.46
N PRO A 571 34.78 -12.61 1.41
CA PRO A 571 33.74 -13.05 2.34
C PRO A 571 32.49 -13.51 1.60
N ASP A 572 31.68 -14.36 2.25
CA ASP A 572 30.42 -14.89 1.66
C ASP A 572 29.42 -13.79 1.25
N ARG A 573 29.52 -12.61 1.86
CA ARG A 573 28.66 -11.44 1.57
C ARG A 573 29.25 -10.48 0.53
N CYS A 574 30.37 -10.83 -0.09
CA CYS A 574 31.05 -10.00 -1.07
C CYS A 574 31.12 -10.69 -2.44
N ARG A 575 31.00 -9.91 -3.50
CA ARG A 575 31.15 -10.36 -4.89
C ARG A 575 32.10 -9.45 -5.66
N ALA A 576 32.83 -10.01 -6.61
CA ALA A 576 33.59 -9.22 -7.58
C ALA A 576 32.64 -8.74 -8.68
N GLU A 577 32.49 -7.43 -8.83
CA GLU A 577 31.68 -6.81 -9.89
C GLU A 577 32.56 -6.51 -11.11
N ALA A 578 33.82 -6.11 -10.87
CA ALA A 578 34.86 -5.94 -11.89
C ALA A 578 36.21 -6.47 -11.37
N GLU A 579 37.27 -6.43 -12.19
CA GLU A 579 38.61 -6.87 -11.78
C GLU A 579 39.14 -6.09 -10.57
N ASP A 580 38.77 -4.81 -10.46
CA ASP A 580 39.20 -3.84 -9.45
C ASP A 580 38.05 -3.34 -8.56
N LEU A 581 36.86 -3.96 -8.63
CA LEU A 581 35.70 -3.56 -7.84
C LEU A 581 35.06 -4.76 -7.13
N THR A 582 34.99 -4.66 -5.82
CA THR A 582 34.26 -5.60 -4.97
C THR A 582 33.05 -4.91 -4.35
N ILE A 583 31.92 -5.60 -4.34
CA ILE A 583 30.70 -5.14 -3.67
C ILE A 583 30.39 -6.10 -2.53
N CYS A 584 30.24 -5.56 -1.33
CA CYS A 584 29.87 -6.28 -0.13
C CYS A 584 28.54 -5.76 0.40
N ASP A 585 27.66 -6.64 0.87
CA ASP A 585 26.40 -6.24 1.49
C ASP A 585 26.47 -6.44 3.01
N GLY A 586 26.03 -5.45 3.79
CA GLY A 586 26.05 -5.48 5.26
C GLY A 586 24.79 -4.93 5.89
N TYR A 587 24.71 -5.04 7.21
CA TYR A 587 23.61 -4.52 8.02
C TYR A 587 24.14 -4.00 9.36
N GLY A 588 23.72 -2.79 9.75
CA GLY A 588 24.18 -2.14 10.98
C GLY A 588 25.71 -2.07 11.05
N ASP A 589 26.29 -2.49 12.16
CA ASP A 589 27.74 -2.66 12.28
C ASP A 589 28.16 -3.96 11.60
N SER A 590 29.11 -3.89 10.66
CA SER A 590 29.66 -5.10 10.03
C SER A 590 31.16 -4.94 9.76
N GLU A 591 31.87 -6.07 9.74
CA GLU A 591 33.29 -6.15 9.44
C GLU A 591 33.51 -7.10 8.26
N PHE A 592 34.30 -6.67 7.28
CA PHE A 592 34.62 -7.42 6.07
C PHE A 592 36.12 -7.64 5.97
N GLN A 593 36.53 -8.86 5.61
CA GLN A 593 37.93 -9.21 5.39
C GLN A 593 38.16 -9.57 3.93
N ILE A 594 38.76 -8.66 3.16
CA ILE A 594 39.03 -8.83 1.73
C ILE A 594 40.51 -9.16 1.54
N ALA A 595 40.80 -10.34 1.00
CA ALA A 595 42.18 -10.74 0.70
C ALA A 595 42.55 -10.35 -0.73
N LEU A 596 43.63 -9.60 -0.87
CA LEU A 596 44.11 -9.01 -2.12
C LEU A 596 45.55 -9.46 -2.43
N ILE A 597 45.96 -9.34 -3.69
CA ILE A 597 47.32 -9.59 -4.15
C ILE A 597 47.73 -8.36 -4.95
N ALA A 598 48.61 -7.53 -4.40
CA ALA A 598 49.11 -6.36 -5.11
C ALA A 598 49.95 -6.78 -6.33
N SER A 599 49.71 -6.14 -7.47
CA SER A 599 50.53 -6.35 -8.69
C SER A 599 51.78 -5.45 -8.74
N GLY A 600 51.95 -4.55 -7.78
CA GLY A 600 53.07 -3.62 -7.66
C GLY A 600 53.48 -3.33 -6.22
N ASN A 601 54.30 -2.29 -6.05
CA ASN A 601 54.83 -1.87 -4.74
C ASN A 601 53.82 -1.05 -3.92
N THR A 602 52.64 -0.77 -4.45
CA THR A 602 51.62 0.01 -3.76
C THR A 602 50.24 -0.61 -4.00
N LEU A 603 49.47 -0.74 -2.93
CA LEU A 603 48.07 -1.15 -2.95
C LEU A 603 47.22 0.06 -2.59
N SER A 604 46.35 0.49 -3.49
CA SER A 604 45.36 1.53 -3.22
C SER A 604 44.03 0.87 -2.92
N LEU A 605 43.37 1.31 -1.86
CA LEU A 605 42.00 0.92 -1.51
C LEU A 605 41.16 2.17 -1.37
N ASP A 606 39.95 2.11 -1.90
CA ASP A 606 38.94 3.15 -1.77
C ASP A 606 37.61 2.46 -1.48
N ALA A 607 37.20 2.53 -0.21
CA ALA A 607 35.98 1.93 0.29
C ALA A 607 34.91 3.01 0.39
N VAL A 608 33.75 2.78 -0.20
CA VAL A 608 32.56 3.65 -0.15
C VAL A 608 31.41 2.82 0.36
N VAL A 609 30.77 3.27 1.43
CA VAL A 609 29.54 2.67 1.94
C VAL A 609 28.34 3.48 1.47
N SER A 610 27.33 2.82 0.93
CA SER A 610 26.08 3.43 0.51
C SER A 610 24.93 2.64 1.13
N PRO A 611 24.04 3.26 1.92
CA PRO A 611 22.89 2.58 2.46
C PRO A 611 21.97 2.04 1.34
N ILE A 612 21.46 0.81 1.47
CA ILE A 612 20.61 0.17 0.43
C ILE A 612 19.16 0.59 0.66
N HIS A 613 18.47 0.99 -0.41
CA HIS A 613 17.14 1.63 -0.39
C HIS A 613 17.12 3.09 0.06
N TYR A 614 18.32 3.67 0.15
CA TYR A 614 18.59 5.05 0.50
C TYR A 614 19.34 5.66 -0.69
N ALA A 615 19.02 6.90 -1.05
CA ALA A 615 19.83 7.63 -2.02
C ALA A 615 21.24 7.92 -1.45
N ASP A 616 22.25 7.81 -2.34
CA ASP A 616 23.68 7.96 -2.05
C ASP A 616 24.06 9.44 -1.95
N PHE A 617 24.66 9.85 -0.83
CA PHE A 617 24.80 11.27 -0.48
C PHE A 617 26.24 11.72 -0.18
N GLY A 618 27.22 10.83 -0.29
CA GLY A 618 28.64 11.19 -0.19
C GLY A 618 28.97 11.97 1.07
N VAL A 619 28.55 11.49 2.24
CA VAL A 619 29.06 12.02 3.51
C VAL A 619 30.57 11.73 3.55
N GLU A 620 31.40 12.65 4.07
CA GLU A 620 32.87 12.48 4.00
C GLU A 620 33.36 11.22 4.72
N ASN A 621 32.63 10.73 5.73
CA ASN A 621 32.92 9.50 6.48
C ASN A 621 32.36 8.22 5.84
N ASP A 622 31.50 8.33 4.82
CA ASP A 622 31.04 7.18 4.02
C ASP A 622 32.14 6.66 3.07
N ARG A 623 33.27 7.35 2.99
CA ARG A 623 34.39 7.00 2.14
C ARG A 623 35.70 7.00 2.90
N HIS A 624 36.48 5.93 2.72
CA HIS A 624 37.82 5.83 3.27
C HIS A 624 38.77 5.30 2.21
N ALA A 625 39.80 6.09 1.90
CA ALA A 625 40.82 5.75 0.93
C ALA A 625 42.19 5.64 1.61
N VAL A 626 42.91 4.55 1.33
CA VAL A 626 44.25 4.27 1.88
C VAL A 626 45.18 3.84 0.75
N GLU A 627 46.36 4.46 0.69
CA GLU A 627 47.49 3.96 -0.09
C GLU A 627 48.47 3.22 0.82
N ILE A 628 48.84 2.00 0.44
CA ILE A 628 49.67 1.10 1.24
C ILE A 628 50.93 0.78 0.46
N ASP A 629 52.09 1.04 1.04
CA ASP A 629 53.37 0.63 0.46
C ASP A 629 53.56 -0.89 0.67
N ALA A 630 53.43 -1.65 -0.41
CA ALA A 630 53.64 -3.09 -0.46
C ALA A 630 55.12 -3.48 -0.63
N SER A 631 56.05 -2.52 -0.62
CA SER A 631 57.48 -2.77 -0.84
C SER A 631 58.23 -3.37 0.37
N GLU A 632 57.62 -3.42 1.56
CA GLU A 632 58.18 -4.16 2.69
C GLU A 632 57.88 -5.67 2.61
N ASP A 633 58.65 -6.40 1.79
CA ASP A 633 58.96 -7.85 1.89
C ASP A 633 57.86 -8.81 2.46
N TYR A 634 56.62 -8.71 2.00
CA TYR A 634 55.57 -9.71 2.24
C TYR A 634 55.49 -10.71 1.08
N VAL A 635 56.39 -11.69 1.09
CA VAL A 635 56.29 -12.86 0.21
C VAL A 635 55.23 -13.81 0.76
N ILE A 636 53.98 -13.66 0.31
CA ILE A 636 52.98 -14.72 0.46
C ILE A 636 53.25 -15.74 -0.64
N ALA A 637 54.03 -16.76 -0.31
CA ALA A 637 54.07 -17.97 -1.12
C ALA A 637 52.77 -18.74 -0.90
N VAL A 638 51.72 -18.41 -1.67
CA VAL A 638 50.53 -19.27 -1.78
C VAL A 638 50.96 -20.54 -2.52
N ARG A 639 51.28 -21.59 -1.75
CA ARG A 639 51.22 -22.97 -2.24
C ARG A 639 49.80 -23.44 -2.01
N SER A 640 49.17 -23.97 -3.05
CA SER A 640 47.75 -24.32 -3.13
C SER A 640 47.29 -25.47 -2.24
N ASP A 641 48.13 -26.01 -1.36
CA ASP A 641 47.86 -27.27 -0.68
C ASP A 641 48.19 -27.12 0.83
N GLU A 642 47.15 -27.16 1.67
CA GLU A 642 47.12 -27.24 3.15
C GLU A 642 47.43 -25.96 3.99
N LEU A 643 46.36 -25.40 4.56
CA LEU A 643 46.37 -24.50 5.71
C LEU A 643 46.52 -25.33 7.00
N GLU A 644 47.75 -25.46 7.52
CA GLU A 644 48.02 -25.81 8.91
C GLU A 644 48.97 -24.77 9.53
N THR A 645 48.56 -24.25 10.69
CA THR A 645 49.22 -23.26 11.55
C THR A 645 50.69 -23.56 11.83
N VAL A 646 51.59 -22.60 11.58
CA VAL A 646 52.98 -22.65 12.06
C VAL A 646 53.33 -21.39 12.85
N GLU A 647 53.30 -21.54 14.16
CA GLU A 647 53.87 -20.62 15.13
C GLU A 647 55.41 -20.80 15.18
N LYS A 648 56.17 -19.72 14.99
CA LYS A 648 57.65 -19.75 15.03
C LYS A 648 58.15 -19.94 16.46
N THR A 649 58.75 -21.10 16.77
CA THR A 649 59.72 -21.21 17.87
C THR A 649 61.01 -21.88 17.41
N ARG A 650 62.13 -21.14 17.50
CA ARG A 650 63.48 -21.62 17.21
C ARG A 650 64.20 -21.91 18.54
N LYS A 651 64.39 -23.19 18.89
CA LYS A 651 65.59 -23.65 19.61
C LYS A 651 65.77 -25.18 19.60
N SER A 652 67.02 -25.54 19.30
CA SER A 652 67.70 -26.83 19.32
C SER A 652 67.49 -27.65 20.60
N GLN A 653 67.19 -28.95 20.49
CA GLN A 653 68.01 -30.03 21.08
C GLN A 653 67.57 -31.46 20.66
N THR A 654 68.61 -32.24 20.37
CA THR A 654 68.76 -33.71 20.40
C THR A 654 67.86 -34.50 21.35
N GLY A 655 67.36 -35.65 20.89
CA GLY A 655 67.28 -36.84 21.74
C GLY A 655 66.06 -37.77 21.57
N THR A 656 66.35 -38.98 21.10
CA THR A 656 65.75 -40.28 21.50
C THR A 656 64.43 -40.76 20.91
N SER A 657 64.53 -42.01 20.44
CA SER A 657 63.52 -42.94 19.95
C SER A 657 62.44 -43.29 20.99
N GLN A 658 61.19 -43.44 20.55
CA GLN A 658 60.32 -44.53 20.99
C GLN A 658 59.22 -44.83 19.96
N ASN A 659 59.09 -46.11 19.63
CA ASN A 659 57.95 -46.74 18.95
C ASN A 659 56.68 -46.63 19.80
N VAL A 660 55.49 -46.64 19.18
CA VAL A 660 54.36 -47.57 19.46
C VAL A 660 53.17 -47.32 18.51
N ALA A 661 52.74 -48.44 17.91
CA ALA A 661 51.40 -48.88 17.49
C ALA A 661 50.52 -48.14 16.45
N SER A 662 50.11 -48.98 15.50
CA SER A 662 49.09 -48.90 14.47
C SER A 662 47.63 -48.86 14.99
N ALA A 663 46.75 -48.21 14.24
CA ALA A 663 45.34 -48.59 14.00
C ALA A 663 44.88 -47.92 12.68
N ALA A 664 44.69 -48.66 11.58
CA ALA A 664 43.41 -49.17 11.07
C ALA A 664 42.40 -48.04 10.69
N SER A 665 42.33 -47.57 9.43
CA SER A 665 41.48 -48.05 8.32
C SER A 665 39.96 -47.85 8.54
N THR A 666 39.25 -46.96 7.84
CA THR A 666 38.51 -47.15 6.54
C THR A 666 37.33 -46.14 6.48
N PRO A 667 36.47 -46.05 5.44
CA PRO A 667 36.76 -45.70 4.05
C PRO A 667 35.82 -44.58 3.50
N SER A 668 36.24 -44.02 2.36
CA SER A 668 35.50 -43.13 1.45
C SER A 668 34.12 -43.65 1.01
N SER A 669 33.11 -42.78 0.96
CA SER A 669 31.84 -43.00 0.24
C SER A 669 31.84 -42.27 -1.12
N PRO A 670 31.21 -42.83 -2.17
CA PRO A 670 31.32 -42.35 -3.54
C PRO A 670 30.21 -41.35 -3.92
N SER A 671 30.58 -40.38 -4.76
CA SER A 671 29.69 -39.46 -5.47
C SER A 671 28.90 -40.18 -6.57
N SER A 672 27.57 -40.14 -6.52
CA SER A 672 26.70 -40.57 -7.63
C SER A 672 26.36 -39.39 -8.53
N GLY A 673 27.01 -39.31 -9.70
CA GLY A 673 26.63 -38.43 -10.80
C GLY A 673 25.47 -39.05 -11.61
N GLY A 674 24.31 -38.41 -11.59
CA GLY A 674 23.16 -38.75 -12.42
C GLY A 674 23.10 -37.88 -13.67
N GLY A 675 23.54 -38.42 -14.81
CA GLY A 675 23.32 -37.82 -16.13
C GLY A 675 21.97 -38.23 -16.69
N GLY A 676 21.01 -37.30 -16.74
CA GLY A 676 19.72 -37.49 -17.42
C GLY A 676 19.81 -37.11 -18.89
N SER A 677 19.67 -38.09 -19.78
CA SER A 677 19.48 -37.85 -21.22
C SER A 677 18.03 -37.41 -21.48
N MET A 678 17.83 -36.26 -22.13
CA MET A 678 16.52 -35.86 -22.61
C MET A 678 16.08 -36.77 -23.76
N GLY A 679 14.99 -37.51 -23.56
CA GLY A 679 14.33 -38.29 -24.60
C GLY A 679 13.69 -37.41 -25.66
N TRP A 680 13.50 -37.98 -26.86
CA TRP A 680 13.03 -37.27 -28.07
C TRP A 680 11.71 -36.48 -27.90
N PHE A 681 10.90 -36.82 -26.89
CA PHE A 681 9.70 -36.07 -26.53
C PHE A 681 9.98 -34.62 -26.10
N GLY A 682 11.14 -34.32 -25.49
CA GLY A 682 11.54 -32.95 -25.14
C GLY A 682 11.81 -32.07 -26.37
N LEU A 683 12.28 -32.66 -27.47
CA LEU A 683 12.52 -31.95 -28.73
C LEU A 683 11.22 -31.60 -29.47
N VAL A 684 10.17 -32.42 -29.35
CA VAL A 684 8.86 -32.16 -29.99
C VAL A 684 8.13 -31.00 -29.29
N VAL A 685 8.27 -30.87 -27.97
CA VAL A 685 7.66 -29.76 -27.20
C VAL A 685 8.35 -28.42 -27.52
N MET A 686 9.68 -28.41 -27.65
CA MET A 686 10.44 -27.20 -28.06
C MET A 686 10.13 -26.76 -29.51
N ALA A 687 9.90 -27.69 -30.43
CA ALA A 687 9.51 -27.37 -31.80
C ALA A 687 8.09 -26.78 -31.90
N GLY A 688 7.15 -27.23 -31.04
CA GLY A 688 5.81 -26.67 -30.95
C GLY A 688 5.79 -25.21 -30.46
N ALA A 689 6.64 -24.87 -29.48
CA ALA A 689 6.73 -23.53 -28.92
C ALA A 689 7.25 -22.48 -29.93
N LEU A 690 8.14 -22.87 -30.86
CA LEU A 690 8.67 -21.98 -31.89
C LEU A 690 7.65 -21.67 -33.01
N ILE A 691 6.73 -22.60 -33.30
CA ILE A 691 5.70 -22.41 -34.34
C ILE A 691 4.58 -21.46 -33.85
N VAL A 692 4.24 -21.51 -32.56
CA VAL A 692 3.25 -20.60 -31.95
C VAL A 692 3.79 -19.17 -31.86
N ARG A 693 5.10 -18.99 -31.61
CA ARG A 693 5.73 -17.66 -31.56
C ARG A 693 5.78 -16.96 -32.93
N ARG A 694 5.89 -17.71 -34.02
CA ARG A 694 5.92 -17.15 -35.39
C ARG A 694 4.57 -16.66 -35.90
N LYS A 695 3.44 -17.20 -35.41
CA LYS A 695 2.10 -16.74 -35.81
C LYS A 695 1.70 -15.40 -35.18
N ARG A 696 2.16 -15.09 -33.97
CA ARG A 696 1.84 -13.82 -33.29
C ARG A 696 2.57 -12.60 -33.86
N SER A 697 3.76 -12.78 -34.43
CA SER A 697 4.51 -11.66 -35.06
C SER A 697 3.90 -11.18 -36.39
N ALA A 698 3.04 -11.97 -37.04
CA ALA A 698 2.43 -11.59 -38.31
C ALA A 698 1.16 -10.74 -38.17
N GLN A 699 0.57 -10.64 -36.97
CA GLN A 699 -0.68 -9.91 -36.75
C GLN A 699 -0.49 -8.45 -36.27
N CYS A 700 0.69 -8.04 -35.81
CA CYS A 700 0.95 -6.66 -35.38
C CYS A 700 1.43 -5.71 -36.50
N LEU A 701 1.49 -6.15 -37.76
CA LEU A 701 2.01 -5.35 -38.88
C LEU A 701 0.93 -4.84 -39.86
N ALA A 702 -0.36 -5.00 -39.54
CA ALA A 702 -1.47 -4.71 -40.46
C ALA A 702 -2.31 -3.45 -40.13
N THR A 703 -2.05 -2.73 -39.03
CA THR A 703 -2.84 -1.54 -38.65
C THR A 703 -1.95 -0.32 -38.44
N ALA A 704 -1.36 0.16 -39.53
CA ALA A 704 -0.84 1.53 -39.63
C ALA A 704 -0.74 1.91 -41.12
N LYS A 705 -1.84 2.38 -41.71
CA LYS A 705 -1.87 3.16 -42.97
C LYS A 705 -3.28 3.68 -43.24
N ASN A 706 -3.56 4.93 -42.84
CA ASN A 706 -3.81 6.07 -43.74
C ASN A 706 -4.35 7.28 -42.97
N PRO A 707 -4.11 8.51 -43.50
CA PRO A 707 -4.15 9.77 -42.75
C PRO A 707 -5.55 10.24 -42.36
#